data_AF-A0A7L1UG79-F1
#
_entry.id   AF-A0A7L1UG79-F1
#
_cell.length_a   1.000
_cell.length_b   1.000
_cell.length_c   1.000
_cell.angle_alpha   90.00
_cell.angle_beta   90.00
_cell.angle_gamma   90.00
#
_symmetry.space_group_name_H-M   'P 1'
#
loop_
_entity.id
_entity.type
_entity.pdbx_description
1 polymer ?
#
loop_
_entity_poly.entity_id
_entity_poly.type
_entity_poly.pdbx_seq_one_letter_code
_entity_poly.pdbx_strand_id
1 'polypeptide(L)'
;PLMTRFQAALKNYLTKQIEQVTLDLHELRTAMKASKEQREELGVILYGAQQQLGQLEVELQKSHQRCSQAAAARRQLEEELQGLRGAHKEMCHNTDDERKKVSAMQTQIENLALELFYMQNMDQDMHHRLLVMKQSAKKAEAERIQAEVEKKKQDLFLDQLTRRVNQLQEQIALFEAQLVAQAEDTKVTRQAVSEAGLEVQAINMEKKRLMDHWNSSLAGMKQRDEAYVVTQELLSNYRRDLKSLEGDIHGCGKSIRKEEEKNENLVSLLNRSQNDASVTRKLIAQCLLEQEALQVQTGTYTRALQETEQALSRTKMDQAAHLNELLSIRKGIEKGTYAKEQLESEIMAKLQDQMISSKAAKHFSQLAEKLRNRKSDLELHFYKVENDVAQIILNATNTSCRLTVHQKTLCEVDKEIKNMNEQIACQESEIAKSRLLTDRKGGIICLYNKRLEMLLAQQGGQELGPLEVEISQLNKQIEECNSEAMTLQKHWLNEQKELVKLTQEREEQKTSLDTFQKQIIIMQQRKLRVENEIQQEIKEQKDVERHMKNMSNDLIKLNTLINKNNSSVEQLQNGRIVTENEFLQSLKAAEKESVEMQERHSQLIEEKERLLNSLVEAEHQILLWEKKMQLAKEMREATDALLEQGEIHDMRTEIRRMQVRHEQLLKQQEMLIRAMEACVSHRETITNRAEAQSKVDKKHSTKSDPQSKKQELKKKLRETQENIYECNQTIQELETIQESLSATFSEKKEELCQLQAETDNLSVDMEHLQNEKRWNLLELVAHQAHQKQLQALREGKYKALCHTEEACMNQQEKLQGRLQTINTIVQQTQEEQPQHQRALQWLSHCLGSKFGSEKA
;
A
#
# COMPACT_ATOMS: atom_id res chain seq x y z
N PRO A 1 -174.10 125.91 -70.60
CA PRO A 1 -173.98 125.43 -72.00
C PRO A 1 -172.84 126.13 -72.79
N LEU A 2 -171.61 125.61 -72.93
CA LEU A 2 -170.61 125.22 -71.90
C LEU A 2 -170.90 124.07 -70.91
N MET A 3 -171.87 123.19 -71.19
CA MET A 3 -172.07 121.98 -70.38
C MET A 3 -172.56 120.77 -71.20
N THR A 4 -172.35 120.78 -72.52
CA THR A 4 -172.82 119.73 -73.44
C THR A 4 -171.72 118.75 -73.87
N ARG A 5 -170.42 119.12 -73.79
CA ARG A 5 -169.30 118.18 -74.08
C ARG A 5 -168.93 117.28 -72.89
N PHE A 6 -169.09 117.73 -71.65
CA PHE A 6 -168.69 116.95 -70.46
C PHE A 6 -169.64 115.76 -70.21
N GLN A 7 -170.95 115.95 -70.45
CA GLN A 7 -171.96 114.91 -70.24
C GLN A 7 -171.86 113.73 -71.23
N ALA A 8 -171.23 113.91 -72.40
CA ALA A 8 -171.01 112.84 -73.37
C ALA A 8 -169.85 111.90 -72.98
N ALA A 9 -168.79 112.42 -72.34
CA ALA A 9 -167.61 111.63 -72.00
C ALA A 9 -167.87 110.62 -70.85
N LEU A 10 -168.66 111.02 -69.84
CA LEU A 10 -168.95 110.17 -68.68
C LEU A 10 -169.75 108.91 -69.04
N LYS A 11 -170.67 109.01 -70.01
CA LYS A 11 -171.57 107.90 -70.39
C LYS A 11 -170.84 106.75 -71.09
N ASN A 12 -169.75 107.03 -71.80
CA ASN A 12 -168.95 106.02 -72.52
C ASN A 12 -167.94 105.27 -71.61
N TYR A 13 -167.62 105.79 -70.43
CA TYR A 13 -166.71 105.12 -69.50
C TYR A 13 -167.39 103.94 -68.78
N LEU A 14 -168.64 104.13 -68.35
CA LEU A 14 -169.38 103.15 -67.55
C LEU A 14 -169.77 101.89 -68.31
N THR A 15 -170.03 101.96 -69.63
CA THR A 15 -170.37 100.77 -70.43
C THR A 15 -169.19 99.81 -70.61
N LYS A 16 -167.95 100.31 -70.68
CA LYS A 16 -166.76 99.45 -70.89
C LYS A 16 -166.38 98.59 -69.69
N GLN A 17 -166.68 98.99 -68.46
CA GLN A 17 -166.33 98.20 -67.27
C GLN A 17 -167.20 96.95 -67.10
N ILE A 18 -168.42 96.92 -67.65
CA ILE A 18 -169.35 95.80 -67.48
C ILE A 18 -168.94 94.59 -68.33
N GLU A 19 -168.46 94.81 -69.56
CA GLU A 19 -168.04 93.73 -70.46
C GLU A 19 -166.84 92.96 -69.90
N GLN A 20 -165.87 93.68 -69.32
CA GLN A 20 -164.60 93.11 -68.86
C GLN A 20 -164.78 92.05 -67.75
N VAL A 21 -165.68 92.29 -66.79
CA VAL A 21 -165.96 91.36 -65.67
C VAL A 21 -166.61 90.04 -66.13
N THR A 22 -167.24 90.00 -67.31
CA THR A 22 -167.89 88.78 -67.81
C THR A 22 -166.91 87.76 -68.41
N LEU A 23 -165.73 88.20 -68.86
CA LEU A 23 -164.68 87.31 -69.39
C LEU A 23 -163.94 86.57 -68.28
N ASP A 24 -163.51 87.29 -67.23
CA ASP A 24 -162.73 86.75 -66.10
C ASP A 24 -163.42 85.53 -65.43
N LEU A 25 -164.76 85.54 -65.36
CA LEU A 25 -165.56 84.45 -64.79
C LEU A 25 -165.51 83.14 -65.59
N HIS A 26 -165.20 83.21 -66.89
CA HIS A 26 -165.16 82.02 -67.73
C HIS A 26 -163.80 81.31 -67.68
N GLU A 27 -162.71 82.06 -67.57
CA GLU A 27 -161.33 81.55 -67.44
C GLU A 27 -161.09 80.83 -66.11
N LEU A 28 -161.64 81.36 -65.01
CA LEU A 28 -161.51 80.73 -63.68
C LEU A 28 -162.15 79.32 -63.61
N ARG A 29 -163.17 79.04 -64.45
CA ARG A 29 -163.84 77.73 -64.47
C ARG A 29 -163.05 76.64 -65.19
N THR A 30 -162.28 76.99 -66.22
CA THR A 30 -161.43 76.01 -66.92
C THR A 30 -160.19 75.65 -66.10
N ALA A 31 -159.57 76.64 -65.46
CA ALA A 31 -158.43 76.44 -64.56
C ALA A 31 -158.72 75.44 -63.41
N MET A 32 -159.92 75.49 -62.82
CA MET A 32 -160.28 74.57 -61.73
C MET A 32 -160.35 73.09 -62.16
N LYS A 33 -160.69 72.80 -63.43
CA LYS A 33 -160.72 71.40 -63.91
C LYS A 33 -159.32 70.83 -64.06
N ALA A 34 -158.42 71.53 -64.74
CA ALA A 34 -157.04 71.10 -64.95
C ALA A 34 -156.30 70.84 -63.62
N SER A 35 -156.53 71.68 -62.60
CA SER A 35 -155.93 71.50 -61.27
C SER A 35 -156.37 70.21 -60.54
N LYS A 36 -157.55 69.66 -60.86
CA LYS A 36 -158.01 68.38 -60.25
C LYS A 36 -157.32 67.18 -60.87
N GLU A 37 -157.22 67.14 -62.20
CA GLU A 37 -156.54 66.05 -62.93
C GLU A 37 -155.07 65.94 -62.50
N GLN A 38 -154.36 67.07 -62.43
CA GLN A 38 -152.98 67.12 -61.92
C GLN A 38 -152.82 66.59 -60.49
N ARG A 39 -153.82 66.80 -59.62
CA ARG A 39 -153.79 66.29 -58.24
C ARG A 39 -153.93 64.77 -58.19
N GLU A 40 -154.71 64.19 -59.08
CA GLU A 40 -154.90 62.73 -59.15
C GLU A 40 -153.65 62.04 -59.71
N GLU A 41 -153.04 62.61 -60.76
CA GLU A 41 -151.75 62.15 -61.30
C GLU A 41 -150.61 62.19 -60.26
N LEU A 42 -150.47 63.30 -59.53
CA LEU A 42 -149.50 63.43 -58.43
C LEU A 42 -149.74 62.41 -57.31
N GLY A 43 -151.00 62.04 -57.04
CA GLY A 43 -151.35 61.00 -56.08
C GLY A 43 -150.82 59.62 -56.48
N VAL A 44 -150.92 59.26 -57.75
CA VAL A 44 -150.40 57.97 -58.28
C VAL A 44 -148.87 57.95 -58.24
N ILE A 45 -148.21 59.06 -58.61
CA ILE A 45 -146.75 59.18 -58.57
C ILE A 45 -146.24 59.05 -57.12
N LEU A 46 -146.89 59.71 -56.16
CA LEU A 46 -146.56 59.59 -54.74
C LEU A 46 -146.68 58.16 -54.20
N TYR A 47 -147.73 57.43 -54.59
CA TYR A 47 -147.88 56.02 -54.20
C TYR A 47 -146.77 55.13 -54.78
N GLY A 48 -146.40 55.34 -56.05
CA GLY A 48 -145.28 54.65 -56.68
C GLY A 48 -143.94 54.91 -55.97
N ALA A 49 -143.67 56.17 -55.62
CA ALA A 49 -142.47 56.55 -54.87
C ALA A 49 -142.44 55.95 -53.45
N GLN A 50 -143.59 55.89 -52.76
CA GLN A 50 -143.72 55.22 -51.45
C GLN A 50 -143.42 53.72 -51.54
N GLN A 51 -143.89 53.05 -52.60
CA GLN A 51 -143.62 51.62 -52.80
C GLN A 51 -142.12 51.35 -53.08
N GLN A 52 -141.44 52.21 -53.83
CA GLN A 52 -140.00 52.13 -54.05
C GLN A 52 -139.20 52.38 -52.77
N LEU A 53 -139.61 53.36 -51.95
CA LEU A 53 -138.98 53.63 -50.65
C LEU A 53 -139.03 52.41 -49.73
N GLY A 54 -140.20 51.77 -49.61
CA GLY A 54 -140.33 50.55 -48.80
C GLY A 54 -139.48 49.37 -49.28
N GLN A 55 -139.22 49.25 -50.59
CA GLN A 55 -138.29 48.25 -51.12
C GLN A 55 -136.84 48.55 -50.71
N LEU A 56 -136.41 49.83 -50.84
CA LEU A 56 -135.07 50.27 -50.46
C LEU A 56 -134.81 50.14 -48.95
N GLU A 57 -135.80 50.41 -48.09
CA GLU A 57 -135.69 50.21 -46.64
C GLU A 57 -135.46 48.73 -46.28
N VAL A 58 -136.17 47.81 -46.95
CA VAL A 58 -135.99 46.36 -46.76
C VAL A 58 -134.62 45.89 -47.27
N GLU A 59 -134.11 46.44 -48.37
CA GLU A 59 -132.77 46.14 -48.87
C GLU A 59 -131.67 46.68 -47.95
N LEU A 60 -131.85 47.88 -47.39
CA LEU A 60 -130.95 48.47 -46.40
C LEU A 60 -130.91 47.65 -45.11
N GLN A 61 -132.04 47.16 -44.62
CA GLN A 61 -132.08 46.27 -43.46
C GLN A 61 -131.33 44.94 -43.74
N LYS A 62 -131.53 44.34 -44.93
CA LYS A 62 -130.79 43.14 -45.35
C LYS A 62 -129.28 43.39 -45.46
N SER A 63 -128.86 44.55 -45.96
CA SER A 63 -127.43 44.90 -46.04
C SER A 63 -126.83 45.12 -44.65
N HIS A 64 -127.55 45.78 -43.74
CA HIS A 64 -127.13 45.97 -42.35
C HIS A 64 -126.98 44.64 -41.60
N GLN A 65 -127.92 43.71 -41.78
CA GLN A 65 -127.81 42.35 -41.23
C GLN A 65 -126.56 41.64 -41.75
N ARG A 66 -126.29 41.66 -43.07
CA ARG A 66 -125.06 41.08 -43.65
C ARG A 66 -123.80 41.71 -43.07
N CYS A 67 -123.75 43.03 -42.92
CA CYS A 67 -122.62 43.73 -42.30
C CYS A 67 -122.43 43.32 -40.82
N SER A 68 -123.50 43.17 -40.05
CA SER A 68 -123.40 42.68 -38.65
C SER A 68 -122.88 41.24 -38.56
N GLN A 69 -123.30 40.36 -39.47
CA GLN A 69 -122.84 38.97 -39.55
C GLN A 69 -121.35 38.91 -39.94
N ALA A 70 -120.94 39.68 -40.95
CA ALA A 70 -119.54 39.78 -41.35
C ALA A 70 -118.65 40.35 -40.23
N ALA A 71 -119.13 41.37 -39.50
CA ALA A 71 -118.41 41.93 -38.36
C ALA A 71 -118.30 40.95 -37.17
N ALA A 72 -119.33 40.12 -36.94
CA ALA A 72 -119.28 39.07 -35.92
C ALA A 72 -118.28 37.96 -36.30
N ALA A 73 -118.34 37.47 -37.54
CA ALA A 73 -117.39 36.47 -38.05
C ALA A 73 -115.94 36.98 -38.04
N ARG A 74 -115.72 38.27 -38.36
CA ARG A 74 -114.38 38.87 -38.28
C ARG A 74 -113.85 38.90 -36.84
N ARG A 75 -114.67 39.26 -35.84
CA ARG A 75 -114.25 39.23 -34.43
C ARG A 75 -113.90 37.83 -33.96
N GLN A 76 -114.70 36.82 -34.33
CA GLN A 76 -114.40 35.42 -34.00
C GLN A 76 -113.05 34.98 -34.58
N LEU A 77 -112.77 35.29 -35.85
CA LEU A 77 -111.47 35.00 -36.47
C LEU A 77 -110.31 35.82 -35.86
N GLU A 78 -110.55 37.07 -35.44
CA GLU A 78 -109.56 37.90 -34.73
C GLU A 78 -109.23 37.30 -33.34
N GLU A 79 -110.23 36.82 -32.60
CA GLU A 79 -110.09 36.15 -31.30
C GLU A 79 -109.37 34.78 -31.43
N GLU A 80 -109.77 33.95 -32.40
CA GLU A 80 -109.10 32.68 -32.72
C GLU A 80 -107.63 32.91 -33.11
N LEU A 81 -107.36 33.90 -33.96
CA LEU A 81 -106.01 34.26 -34.39
C LEU A 81 -105.17 34.82 -33.24
N GLN A 82 -105.77 35.55 -32.30
CA GLN A 82 -105.10 35.99 -31.08
C GLN A 82 -104.79 34.80 -30.14
N GLY A 83 -105.69 33.84 -30.01
CA GLY A 83 -105.45 32.57 -29.31
C GLY A 83 -104.31 31.77 -29.92
N LEU A 84 -104.31 31.58 -31.25
CA LEU A 84 -103.23 30.91 -31.99
C LEU A 84 -101.89 31.62 -31.86
N ARG A 85 -101.87 32.97 -31.87
CA ARG A 85 -100.65 33.75 -31.59
C ARG A 85 -100.16 33.58 -30.15
N GLY A 86 -101.07 33.43 -29.19
CA GLY A 86 -100.73 33.08 -27.80
C GLY A 86 -100.05 31.71 -27.72
N ALA A 87 -100.73 30.67 -28.22
CA ALA A 87 -100.23 29.30 -28.25
C ALA A 87 -98.88 29.18 -29.02
N HIS A 88 -98.70 29.91 -30.12
CA HIS A 88 -97.43 29.94 -30.84
C HIS A 88 -96.31 30.60 -30.02
N LYS A 89 -96.59 31.67 -29.28
CA LYS A 89 -95.60 32.30 -28.38
C LYS A 89 -95.21 31.37 -27.24
N GLU A 90 -96.18 30.70 -26.63
CA GLU A 90 -95.94 29.67 -25.59
C GLU A 90 -95.12 28.51 -26.14
N MET A 91 -95.46 28.01 -27.34
CA MET A 91 -94.69 26.97 -28.03
C MET A 91 -93.26 27.42 -28.32
N CYS A 92 -93.04 28.63 -28.85
CA CYS A 92 -91.70 29.18 -29.05
C CYS A 92 -90.91 29.24 -27.73
N HIS A 93 -91.51 29.78 -26.68
CA HIS A 93 -90.88 29.87 -25.36
C HIS A 93 -90.50 28.49 -24.82
N ASN A 94 -91.41 27.51 -24.90
CA ASN A 94 -91.13 26.13 -24.53
C ASN A 94 -90.00 25.53 -25.38
N THR A 95 -89.97 25.75 -26.70
CA THR A 95 -88.87 25.25 -27.56
C THR A 95 -87.53 25.92 -27.25
N ASP A 96 -87.52 27.20 -26.88
CA ASP A 96 -86.30 27.90 -26.49
C ASP A 96 -85.82 27.47 -25.10
N ASP A 97 -86.72 27.13 -24.18
CA ASP A 97 -86.37 26.54 -22.88
C ASP A 97 -85.87 25.10 -23.01
N GLU A 98 -86.46 24.28 -23.89
CA GLU A 98 -85.90 22.96 -24.22
C GLU A 98 -84.53 23.09 -24.93
N ARG A 99 -84.33 24.07 -25.81
CA ARG A 99 -83.00 24.38 -26.38
C ARG A 99 -81.97 24.74 -25.31
N LYS A 100 -82.34 25.58 -24.32
CA LYS A 100 -81.48 25.90 -23.17
C LYS A 100 -81.16 24.65 -22.33
N LYS A 101 -82.14 23.77 -22.09
CA LYS A 101 -81.91 22.50 -21.39
C LYS A 101 -80.96 21.59 -22.17
N VAL A 102 -81.12 21.49 -23.49
CA VAL A 102 -80.23 20.72 -24.36
C VAL A 102 -78.81 21.31 -24.35
N SER A 103 -78.62 22.62 -24.44
CA SER A 103 -77.28 23.22 -24.35
C SER A 103 -76.64 23.06 -22.96
N ALA A 104 -77.44 23.14 -21.88
CA ALA A 104 -76.96 22.82 -20.54
C ALA A 104 -76.56 21.34 -20.39
N MET A 105 -77.33 20.41 -20.96
CA MET A 105 -76.98 18.98 -20.99
C MET A 105 -75.75 18.72 -21.86
N GLN A 106 -75.58 19.42 -22.99
CA GLN A 106 -74.40 19.32 -23.84
C GLN A 106 -73.15 19.78 -23.08
N THR A 107 -73.18 20.94 -22.44
CA THR A 107 -72.03 21.40 -21.61
C THR A 107 -71.76 20.47 -20.42
N GLN A 108 -72.79 19.87 -19.81
CA GLN A 108 -72.60 18.81 -18.79
C GLN A 108 -71.95 17.55 -19.37
N ILE A 109 -72.34 17.10 -20.57
CA ILE A 109 -71.74 15.96 -21.26
C ILE A 109 -70.29 16.27 -21.66
N GLU A 110 -69.99 17.47 -22.14
CA GLU A 110 -68.63 17.93 -22.46
C GLU A 110 -67.75 17.98 -21.22
N ASN A 111 -68.25 18.54 -20.10
CA ASN A 111 -67.55 18.54 -18.82
C ASN A 111 -67.29 17.10 -18.31
N LEU A 112 -68.29 16.21 -18.35
CA LEU A 112 -68.13 14.81 -17.96
C LEU A 112 -67.18 14.05 -18.91
N ALA A 113 -67.16 14.37 -20.20
CA ALA A 113 -66.22 13.79 -21.16
C ALA A 113 -64.79 14.27 -20.91
N LEU A 114 -64.59 15.54 -20.53
CA LEU A 114 -63.31 16.06 -20.07
C LEU A 114 -62.86 15.40 -18.76
N GLU A 115 -63.74 15.28 -17.76
CA GLU A 115 -63.46 14.57 -16.51
C GLU A 115 -63.08 13.10 -16.76
N LEU A 116 -63.80 12.40 -17.64
CA LEU A 116 -63.47 11.03 -18.04
C LEU A 116 -62.13 10.95 -18.78
N PHE A 117 -61.82 11.91 -19.67
CA PHE A 117 -60.52 11.97 -20.34
C PHE A 117 -59.37 12.18 -19.35
N TYR A 118 -59.52 13.11 -18.40
CA TYR A 118 -58.54 13.29 -17.33
C TYR A 118 -58.41 12.04 -16.45
N MET A 119 -59.52 11.40 -16.08
CA MET A 119 -59.51 10.15 -15.30
C MET A 119 -58.79 9.02 -16.05
N GLN A 120 -59.04 8.85 -17.36
CA GLN A 120 -58.37 7.84 -18.19
C GLN A 120 -56.87 8.11 -18.34
N ASN A 121 -56.47 9.36 -18.56
CA ASN A 121 -55.04 9.73 -18.62
C ASN A 121 -54.36 9.52 -17.26
N MET A 122 -55.02 9.88 -16.15
CA MET A 122 -54.52 9.62 -14.80
C MET A 122 -54.40 8.12 -14.51
N ASP A 123 -55.35 7.29 -14.94
CA ASP A 123 -55.26 5.83 -14.78
C ASP A 123 -54.12 5.24 -15.61
N GLN A 124 -53.93 5.69 -16.85
CA GLN A 124 -52.79 5.30 -17.69
C GLN A 124 -51.45 5.73 -17.06
N ASP A 125 -51.34 6.97 -16.57
CA ASP A 125 -50.15 7.47 -15.86
C ASP A 125 -49.87 6.68 -14.59
N MET A 126 -50.92 6.37 -13.81
CA MET A 126 -50.80 5.56 -12.59
C MET A 126 -50.42 4.12 -12.92
N HIS A 127 -50.93 3.54 -14.01
CA HIS A 127 -50.51 2.23 -14.50
C HIS A 127 -49.02 2.22 -14.90
N HIS A 128 -48.56 3.23 -15.66
CA HIS A 128 -47.14 3.39 -15.99
C HIS A 128 -46.28 3.57 -14.74
N ARG A 129 -46.69 4.42 -13.78
CA ARG A 129 -46.00 4.59 -12.49
C ARG A 129 -45.95 3.29 -11.69
N LEU A 130 -47.03 2.50 -11.66
CA LEU A 130 -47.06 1.19 -11.01
C LEU A 130 -46.14 0.17 -11.70
N LEU A 131 -46.06 0.17 -13.04
CA LEU A 131 -45.12 -0.67 -13.79
C LEU A 131 -43.67 -0.26 -13.51
N VAL A 132 -43.34 1.02 -13.55
CA VAL A 132 -42.02 1.55 -13.22
C VAL A 132 -41.65 1.24 -11.76
N MET A 133 -42.58 1.42 -10.82
CA MET A 133 -42.38 1.08 -9.40
C MET A 133 -42.18 -0.43 -9.19
N LYS A 134 -42.89 -1.28 -9.94
CA LYS A 134 -42.72 -2.74 -9.90
C LYS A 134 -41.37 -3.16 -10.50
N GLN A 135 -40.89 -2.47 -11.54
CA GLN A 135 -39.56 -2.69 -12.11
C GLN A 135 -38.45 -2.20 -11.16
N SER A 136 -38.59 -1.02 -10.56
CA SER A 136 -37.61 -0.49 -9.61
C SER A 136 -37.56 -1.31 -8.32
N ALA A 137 -38.70 -1.78 -7.80
CA ALA A 137 -38.75 -2.70 -6.67
C ALA A 137 -38.03 -4.03 -6.98
N LYS A 138 -38.28 -4.64 -8.16
CA LYS A 138 -37.56 -5.84 -8.61
C LYS A 138 -36.06 -5.61 -8.77
N LYS A 139 -35.65 -4.44 -9.29
CA LYS A 139 -34.24 -4.08 -9.43
C LYS A 139 -33.58 -3.91 -8.06
N ALA A 140 -34.23 -3.19 -7.14
CA ALA A 140 -33.76 -3.03 -5.76
C ALA A 140 -33.69 -4.36 -5.00
N GLU A 141 -34.64 -5.28 -5.23
CA GLU A 141 -34.60 -6.63 -4.65
C GLU A 141 -33.44 -7.47 -5.23
N ALA A 142 -33.19 -7.39 -6.54
CA ALA A 142 -32.03 -8.04 -7.16
C ALA A 142 -30.70 -7.47 -6.65
N GLU A 143 -30.59 -6.15 -6.53
CA GLU A 143 -29.43 -5.46 -5.93
C GLU A 143 -29.25 -5.85 -4.45
N ARG A 144 -30.34 -5.98 -3.69
CA ARG A 144 -30.30 -6.46 -2.30
C ARG A 144 -29.79 -7.90 -2.22
N ILE A 145 -30.28 -8.80 -3.07
CA ILE A 145 -29.82 -10.20 -3.14
C ILE A 145 -28.33 -10.26 -3.53
N GLN A 146 -27.89 -9.44 -4.48
CA GLN A 146 -26.47 -9.35 -4.84
C GLN A 146 -25.62 -8.84 -3.68
N ALA A 147 -26.07 -7.80 -2.97
CA ALA A 147 -25.40 -7.29 -1.77
C ALA A 147 -25.37 -8.32 -0.62
N GLU A 148 -26.44 -9.12 -0.42
CA GLU A 148 -26.46 -10.24 0.52
C GLU A 148 -25.44 -11.33 0.15
N VAL A 149 -25.25 -11.60 -1.15
CA VAL A 149 -24.25 -12.57 -1.63
C VAL A 149 -22.82 -12.04 -1.44
N GLU A 150 -22.55 -10.78 -1.79
CA GLU A 150 -21.23 -10.17 -1.55
C GLU A 150 -20.93 -10.08 -0.05
N LYS A 151 -21.92 -9.72 0.78
CA LYS A 151 -21.77 -9.74 2.25
C LYS A 151 -21.42 -11.15 2.75
N LYS A 152 -22.12 -12.20 2.29
CA LYS A 152 -21.78 -13.59 2.67
C LYS A 152 -20.36 -13.99 2.28
N LYS A 153 -19.84 -13.53 1.13
CA LYS A 153 -18.43 -13.73 0.76
C LYS A 153 -17.48 -13.00 1.73
N GLN A 154 -17.80 -11.75 2.09
CA GLN A 154 -17.03 -10.96 3.05
C GLN A 154 -17.06 -11.59 4.44
N ASP A 155 -18.22 -12.04 4.93
CA ASP A 155 -18.37 -12.72 6.23
C ASP A 155 -17.53 -14.02 6.28
N LEU A 156 -17.53 -14.82 5.20
CA LEU A 156 -16.69 -16.02 5.07
C LEU A 156 -15.18 -15.69 5.02
N PHE A 157 -14.80 -14.59 4.35
CA PHE A 157 -13.40 -14.14 4.31
C PHE A 157 -12.94 -13.60 5.67
N LEU A 158 -13.79 -12.86 6.38
CA LEU A 158 -13.54 -12.42 7.74
C LEU A 158 -13.37 -13.60 8.69
N ASP A 159 -14.23 -14.62 8.62
CA ASP A 159 -14.08 -15.86 9.41
C ASP A 159 -12.76 -16.60 9.10
N GLN A 160 -12.34 -16.68 7.83
CA GLN A 160 -11.03 -17.22 7.45
C GLN A 160 -9.87 -16.40 8.05
N LEU A 161 -9.92 -15.07 7.95
CA LEU A 161 -8.91 -14.17 8.53
C LEU A 161 -8.89 -14.26 10.06
N THR A 162 -10.03 -14.27 10.73
CA THR A 162 -10.14 -14.41 12.19
C THR A 162 -9.56 -15.73 12.66
N ARG A 163 -9.89 -16.85 11.99
CA ARG A 163 -9.25 -18.15 12.27
C ARG A 163 -7.74 -18.10 12.09
N ARG A 164 -7.25 -17.42 11.04
CA ARG A 164 -5.81 -17.27 10.80
C ARG A 164 -5.13 -16.41 11.86
N VAL A 165 -5.78 -15.34 12.34
CA VAL A 165 -5.31 -14.51 13.45
C VAL A 165 -5.24 -15.34 14.73
N ASN A 166 -6.28 -16.10 15.07
CA ASN A 166 -6.29 -16.96 16.26
C ASN A 166 -5.15 -18.00 16.22
N GLN A 167 -4.96 -18.69 15.08
CA GLN A 167 -3.82 -19.61 14.89
C GLN A 167 -2.47 -18.93 15.07
N LEU A 168 -2.31 -17.69 14.61
CA LEU A 168 -1.06 -16.94 14.79
C LEU A 168 -0.87 -16.49 16.24
N GLN A 169 -1.93 -16.13 16.95
CA GLN A 169 -1.89 -15.82 18.39
C GLN A 169 -1.52 -17.06 19.22
N GLU A 170 -2.08 -18.23 18.91
CA GLU A 170 -1.71 -19.52 19.52
C GLU A 170 -0.22 -19.84 19.27
N GLN A 171 0.28 -19.60 18.04
CA GLN A 171 1.70 -19.77 17.71
C GLN A 171 2.60 -18.78 18.47
N ILE A 172 2.21 -17.51 18.59
CA ILE A 172 2.94 -16.51 19.38
C ILE A 172 3.01 -16.93 20.85
N ALA A 173 1.88 -17.31 21.46
CA ALA A 173 1.84 -17.77 22.85
C ALA A 173 2.72 -19.01 23.10
N LEU A 174 2.75 -19.96 22.14
CA LEU A 174 3.65 -21.11 22.18
C LEU A 174 5.13 -20.70 22.11
N PHE A 175 5.50 -19.76 21.24
CA PHE A 175 6.88 -19.26 21.15
C PHE A 175 7.28 -18.42 22.37
N GLU A 176 6.38 -17.63 22.94
CA GLU A 176 6.61 -16.89 24.19
C GLU A 176 6.87 -17.86 25.36
N ALA A 177 6.06 -18.92 25.50
CA ALA A 177 6.29 -19.95 26.50
C ALA A 177 7.63 -20.69 26.31
N GLN A 178 8.01 -20.99 25.06
CA GLN A 178 9.33 -21.57 24.73
C GLN A 178 10.48 -20.62 25.08
N LEU A 179 10.35 -19.32 24.80
CA LEU A 179 11.37 -18.31 25.14
C LEU A 179 11.53 -18.17 26.65
N VAL A 180 10.45 -18.21 27.42
CA VAL A 180 10.51 -18.19 28.90
C VAL A 180 11.23 -19.44 29.43
N ALA A 181 10.87 -20.64 28.95
CA ALA A 181 11.54 -21.88 29.34
C ALA A 181 13.04 -21.86 29.00
N GLN A 182 13.41 -21.43 27.79
CA GLN A 182 14.81 -21.28 27.39
C GLN A 182 15.55 -20.20 28.20
N ALA A 183 14.88 -19.13 28.64
CA ALA A 183 15.46 -18.13 29.52
C ALA A 183 15.74 -18.69 30.93
N GLU A 184 14.89 -19.58 31.43
CA GLU A 184 15.10 -20.29 32.69
C GLU A 184 16.22 -21.33 32.58
N ASP A 185 16.23 -22.17 31.53
CA ASP A 185 17.31 -23.14 31.27
C ASP A 185 18.68 -22.44 31.11
N THR A 186 18.72 -21.33 30.37
CA THR A 186 19.96 -20.54 30.22
C THR A 186 20.37 -19.81 31.50
N LYS A 187 19.45 -19.56 32.43
CA LYS A 187 19.77 -19.04 33.76
C LYS A 187 20.34 -20.13 34.66
N VAL A 188 19.72 -21.31 34.71
CA VAL A 188 20.19 -22.47 35.48
C VAL A 188 21.57 -22.93 35.02
N THR A 189 21.80 -23.04 33.70
CA THR A 189 23.13 -23.39 33.16
C THR A 189 24.19 -22.33 33.46
N ARG A 190 23.86 -21.03 33.43
CA ARG A 190 24.79 -19.96 33.89
C ARG A 190 25.11 -20.07 35.38
N GLN A 191 24.13 -20.44 36.22
CA GLN A 191 24.36 -20.68 37.65
C GLN A 191 25.34 -21.85 37.85
N ALA A 192 25.07 -23.00 37.23
CA ALA A 192 25.97 -24.16 37.28
C ALA A 192 27.40 -23.85 36.76
N VAL A 193 27.53 -23.07 35.68
CA VAL A 193 28.85 -22.60 35.19
C VAL A 193 29.54 -21.67 36.18
N SER A 194 28.78 -20.80 36.88
CA SER A 194 29.36 -19.94 37.93
C SER A 194 29.78 -20.72 39.16
N GLU A 195 29.02 -21.75 39.56
CA GLU A 195 29.33 -22.66 40.67
C GLU A 195 30.58 -23.49 40.35
N ALA A 196 30.63 -24.14 39.18
CA ALA A 196 31.84 -24.83 38.70
C ALA A 196 33.05 -23.87 38.58
N GLY A 197 32.83 -22.61 38.20
CA GLY A 197 33.86 -21.58 38.19
C GLY A 197 34.41 -21.25 39.59
N LEU A 198 33.56 -21.27 40.63
CA LEU A 198 33.97 -21.11 42.03
C LEU A 198 34.68 -22.36 42.56
N GLU A 199 34.22 -23.57 42.20
CA GLU A 199 34.90 -24.83 42.54
C GLU A 199 36.30 -24.89 41.92
N VAL A 200 36.44 -24.54 40.65
CA VAL A 200 37.75 -24.45 39.98
C VAL A 200 38.66 -23.41 40.65
N GLN A 201 38.12 -22.29 41.14
CA GLN A 201 38.89 -21.34 41.94
C GLN A 201 39.32 -21.93 43.29
N ALA A 202 38.44 -22.65 43.99
CA ALA A 202 38.75 -23.33 45.25
C ALA A 202 39.86 -24.39 45.06
N ILE A 203 39.73 -25.27 44.06
CA ILE A 203 40.74 -26.27 43.69
C ILE A 203 42.09 -25.59 43.38
N ASN A 204 42.08 -24.46 42.68
CA ASN A 204 43.32 -23.70 42.41
C ASN A 204 43.93 -23.08 43.69
N MET A 205 43.12 -22.65 44.66
CA MET A 205 43.63 -22.22 45.97
C MET A 205 44.21 -23.37 46.78
N GLU A 206 43.57 -24.54 46.77
CA GLU A 206 44.09 -25.76 47.41
C GLU A 206 45.38 -26.24 46.76
N LYS A 207 45.45 -26.25 45.43
CA LYS A 207 46.67 -26.56 44.68
C LYS A 207 47.82 -25.61 45.04
N LYS A 208 47.55 -24.30 45.16
CA LYS A 208 48.57 -23.34 45.66
C LYS A 208 49.02 -23.69 47.07
N ARG A 209 48.08 -23.89 48.00
CA ARG A 209 48.40 -24.30 49.38
C ARG A 209 49.24 -25.58 49.41
N LEU A 210 48.89 -26.60 48.63
CA LEU A 210 49.65 -27.86 48.54
C LEU A 210 51.07 -27.64 47.98
N MET A 211 51.22 -26.81 46.94
CA MET A 211 52.54 -26.42 46.43
C MET A 211 53.36 -25.69 47.49
N ASP A 212 52.76 -24.78 48.26
CA ASP A 212 53.46 -24.06 49.34
C ASP A 212 53.88 -25.00 50.48
N HIS A 213 53.03 -25.96 50.88
CA HIS A 213 53.36 -26.99 51.86
C HIS A 213 54.46 -27.94 51.34
N TRP A 214 54.41 -28.32 50.06
CA TRP A 214 55.44 -29.14 49.43
C TRP A 214 56.79 -28.40 49.34
N ASN A 215 56.79 -27.13 48.93
CA ASN A 215 57.98 -26.28 48.91
C ASN A 215 58.59 -26.13 50.31
N SER A 216 57.76 -25.92 51.34
CA SER A 216 58.20 -25.87 52.74
C SER A 216 58.78 -27.21 53.21
N SER A 217 58.14 -28.32 52.88
CA SER A 217 58.61 -29.68 53.20
C SER A 217 59.93 -30.01 52.50
N LEU A 218 60.09 -29.59 51.25
CA LEU A 218 61.32 -29.75 50.46
C LEU A 218 62.46 -28.89 51.01
N ALA A 219 62.18 -27.65 51.43
CA ALA A 219 63.15 -26.81 52.12
C ALA A 219 63.59 -27.42 53.47
N GLY A 220 62.63 -27.93 54.25
CA GLY A 220 62.90 -28.69 55.48
C GLY A 220 63.58 -30.03 55.26
N MET A 221 63.54 -30.59 54.05
CA MET A 221 64.36 -31.76 53.66
C MET A 221 65.79 -31.34 53.34
N LYS A 222 65.99 -30.31 52.50
CA LYS A 222 67.32 -29.76 52.20
C LYS A 222 68.09 -29.36 53.46
N GLN A 223 67.43 -28.70 54.42
CA GLN A 223 68.06 -28.37 55.71
C GLN A 223 68.49 -29.61 56.52
N ARG A 224 67.73 -30.72 56.43
CA ARG A 224 68.11 -31.99 57.07
C ARG A 224 69.25 -32.66 56.33
N ASP A 225 69.28 -32.60 55.00
CA ASP A 225 70.36 -33.15 54.17
C ASP A 225 71.67 -32.36 54.38
N GLU A 226 71.60 -31.02 54.45
CA GLU A 226 72.72 -30.14 54.82
C GLU A 226 73.24 -30.45 56.23
N ALA A 227 72.35 -30.58 57.22
CA ALA A 227 72.74 -30.99 58.57
C ALA A 227 73.37 -32.39 58.59
N TYR A 228 72.83 -33.34 57.82
CA TYR A 228 73.40 -34.67 57.69
C TYR A 228 74.81 -34.63 57.10
N VAL A 229 75.04 -33.88 56.01
CA VAL A 229 76.36 -33.69 55.41
C VAL A 229 77.35 -33.12 56.44
N VAL A 230 76.97 -32.09 57.20
CA VAL A 230 77.81 -31.53 58.28
C VAL A 230 78.13 -32.59 59.34
N THR A 231 77.16 -33.41 59.77
CA THR A 231 77.46 -34.51 60.72
C THR A 231 78.36 -35.59 60.11
N GLN A 232 78.25 -35.87 58.82
CA GLN A 232 79.09 -36.84 58.11
C GLN A 232 80.52 -36.31 57.94
N GLU A 233 80.69 -35.01 57.69
CA GLU A 233 82.00 -34.34 57.69
C GLU A 233 82.65 -34.38 59.08
N LEU A 234 81.91 -34.06 60.15
CA LEU A 234 82.38 -34.18 61.53
C LEU A 234 82.79 -35.62 61.87
N LEU A 235 81.99 -36.63 61.48
CA LEU A 235 82.35 -38.04 61.63
C LEU A 235 83.61 -38.41 60.81
N SER A 236 83.79 -37.83 59.63
CA SER A 236 85.00 -38.03 58.82
C SER A 236 86.24 -37.41 59.48
N ASN A 237 86.08 -36.27 60.16
CA ASN A 237 87.12 -35.61 60.93
C ASN A 237 87.50 -36.45 62.15
N TYR A 238 86.53 -36.88 62.97
CA TYR A 238 86.80 -37.79 64.10
C TYR A 238 87.45 -39.12 63.66
N ARG A 239 87.08 -39.67 62.49
CA ARG A 239 87.77 -40.86 61.92
C ARG A 239 89.21 -40.57 61.49
N ARG A 240 89.52 -39.33 61.08
CA ARG A 240 90.88 -38.90 60.77
C ARG A 240 91.70 -38.73 62.05
N ASP A 241 91.10 -38.10 63.06
CA ASP A 241 91.71 -37.86 64.37
C ASP A 241 92.02 -39.18 65.09
N LEU A 242 91.10 -40.15 65.04
CA LEU A 242 91.33 -41.52 65.52
C LEU A 242 92.48 -42.21 64.78
N LYS A 243 92.60 -42.04 63.46
CA LYS A 243 93.74 -42.59 62.68
C LYS A 243 95.07 -41.93 63.03
N SER A 244 95.10 -40.63 63.35
CA SER A 244 96.31 -40.00 63.89
C SER A 244 96.65 -40.54 65.28
N LEU A 245 95.65 -40.69 66.17
CA LEU A 245 95.84 -41.29 67.49
C LEU A 245 96.33 -42.75 67.40
N GLU A 246 95.82 -43.56 66.48
CA GLU A 246 96.34 -44.90 66.19
C GLU A 246 97.80 -44.85 65.70
N GLY A 247 98.13 -43.86 64.87
CA GLY A 247 99.50 -43.58 64.41
C GLY A 247 100.43 -43.21 65.57
N ASP A 248 99.98 -42.35 66.49
CA ASP A 248 100.72 -41.92 67.68
C ASP A 248 100.90 -43.09 68.66
N ILE A 249 99.84 -43.89 68.91
CA ILE A 249 99.91 -45.12 69.71
C ILE A 249 100.92 -46.11 69.10
N HIS A 250 100.93 -46.27 67.78
CA HIS A 250 101.91 -47.12 67.09
C HIS A 250 103.34 -46.54 67.17
N GLY A 251 103.47 -45.21 67.16
CA GLY A 251 104.73 -44.50 67.42
C GLY A 251 105.25 -44.74 68.84
N CYS A 252 104.40 -44.56 69.86
CA CYS A 252 104.68 -44.90 71.25
C CYS A 252 105.06 -46.38 71.40
N GLY A 253 104.33 -47.31 70.76
CA GLY A 253 104.66 -48.74 70.76
C GLY A 253 106.01 -49.07 70.13
N LYS A 254 106.44 -48.33 69.10
CA LYS A 254 107.81 -48.43 68.55
C LYS A 254 108.88 -47.89 69.51
N SER A 255 108.58 -46.81 70.24
CA SER A 255 109.49 -46.28 71.26
C SER A 255 109.59 -47.21 72.47
N ILE A 256 108.48 -47.81 72.91
CA ILE A 256 108.46 -48.83 73.97
C ILE A 256 109.33 -50.02 73.55
N ARG A 257 109.16 -50.58 72.34
CA ARG A 257 110.03 -51.68 71.85
C ARG A 257 111.51 -51.32 71.84
N LYS A 258 111.88 -50.08 71.51
CA LYS A 258 113.28 -49.63 71.58
C LYS A 258 113.80 -49.55 73.02
N GLU A 259 112.97 -49.21 74.01
CA GLU A 259 113.35 -49.27 75.42
C GLU A 259 113.36 -50.72 75.95
N GLU A 260 112.48 -51.60 75.46
CA GLU A 260 112.51 -53.04 75.74
C GLU A 260 113.80 -53.67 75.19
N GLU A 261 114.16 -53.43 73.91
CA GLU A 261 115.42 -53.84 73.31
C GLU A 261 116.63 -53.33 74.09
N LYS A 262 116.63 -52.07 74.56
CA LYS A 262 117.69 -51.54 75.44
C LYS A 262 117.73 -52.26 76.78
N ASN A 263 116.58 -52.58 77.37
CA ASN A 263 116.50 -53.29 78.64
C ASN A 263 117.00 -54.74 78.51
N GLU A 264 116.64 -55.45 77.44
CA GLU A 264 117.19 -56.77 77.11
C GLU A 264 118.71 -56.72 76.93
N ASN A 265 119.23 -55.70 76.23
CA ASN A 265 120.66 -55.47 76.11
C ASN A 265 121.32 -55.24 77.48
N LEU A 266 120.73 -54.43 78.36
CA LEU A 266 121.22 -54.20 79.73
C LEU A 266 121.17 -55.47 80.59
N VAL A 267 120.12 -56.28 80.49
CA VAL A 267 120.00 -57.59 81.14
C VAL A 267 121.07 -58.57 80.60
N SER A 268 121.36 -58.56 79.31
CA SER A 268 122.45 -59.36 78.73
C SER A 268 123.83 -58.94 79.29
N LEU A 269 124.04 -57.64 79.48
CA LEU A 269 125.26 -57.08 80.04
C LEU A 269 125.40 -57.40 81.55
N LEU A 270 124.29 -57.35 82.29
CA LEU A 270 124.20 -57.75 83.69
C LEU A 270 124.54 -59.23 83.85
N ASN A 271 123.92 -60.11 83.06
CA ASN A 271 124.20 -61.55 83.08
C ASN A 271 125.67 -61.85 82.73
N ARG A 272 126.26 -61.12 81.78
CA ARG A 272 127.69 -61.23 81.44
C ARG A 272 128.59 -60.81 82.61
N SER A 273 128.35 -59.65 83.21
CA SER A 273 129.14 -59.19 84.37
C SER A 273 128.97 -60.09 85.60
N GLN A 274 127.78 -60.67 85.81
CA GLN A 274 127.52 -61.63 86.87
C GLN A 274 128.22 -62.98 86.64
N ASN A 275 128.33 -63.42 85.38
CA ASN A 275 129.15 -64.57 85.00
C ASN A 275 130.65 -64.30 85.23
N ASP A 276 131.16 -63.14 84.83
CA ASP A 276 132.56 -62.73 85.06
C ASP A 276 132.87 -62.63 86.58
N ALA A 277 131.93 -62.10 87.36
CA ALA A 277 131.96 -62.09 88.83
C ALA A 277 131.88 -63.49 89.47
N SER A 278 131.41 -64.50 88.74
CA SER A 278 131.40 -65.91 89.19
C SER A 278 132.73 -66.62 88.85
N VAL A 279 133.31 -66.31 87.69
CA VAL A 279 134.62 -66.85 87.25
C VAL A 279 135.73 -66.31 88.15
N THR A 280 135.75 -65.01 88.43
CA THR A 280 136.71 -64.39 89.36
C THR A 280 136.61 -64.96 90.78
N ARG A 281 135.41 -65.20 91.30
CA ARG A 281 135.22 -65.89 92.60
C ARG A 281 135.79 -67.32 92.61
N LYS A 282 135.65 -68.08 91.51
CA LYS A 282 136.24 -69.43 91.38
C LYS A 282 137.77 -69.39 91.34
N LEU A 283 138.35 -68.43 90.62
CA LEU A 283 139.81 -68.23 90.56
C LEU A 283 140.38 -67.86 91.94
N ILE A 284 139.72 -66.95 92.67
CA ILE A 284 140.12 -66.60 94.05
C ILE A 284 140.10 -67.82 94.98
N ALA A 285 139.07 -68.67 94.87
CA ALA A 285 139.00 -69.91 95.65
C ALA A 285 140.13 -70.91 95.31
N GLN A 286 140.55 -70.99 94.04
CA GLN A 286 141.73 -71.79 93.66
C GLN A 286 143.03 -71.23 94.25
N CYS A 287 143.26 -69.91 94.16
CA CYS A 287 144.46 -69.29 94.73
C CYS A 287 144.57 -69.47 96.25
N LEU A 288 143.45 -69.45 96.98
CA LEU A 288 143.44 -69.69 98.43
C LEU A 288 143.82 -71.14 98.78
N LEU A 289 143.32 -72.13 98.04
CA LEU A 289 143.69 -73.54 98.22
C LEU A 289 145.19 -73.80 97.91
N GLU A 290 145.73 -73.14 96.88
CA GLU A 290 147.16 -73.20 96.56
C GLU A 290 148.02 -72.57 97.66
N GLN A 291 147.55 -71.48 98.27
CA GLN A 291 148.24 -70.82 99.38
C GLN A 291 148.26 -71.67 100.66
N GLU A 292 147.16 -72.31 101.03
CA GLU A 292 147.10 -73.25 102.17
C GLU A 292 148.04 -74.45 101.96
N ALA A 293 148.08 -75.00 100.75
CA ALA A 293 148.99 -76.11 100.42
C ALA A 293 150.48 -75.74 100.59
N LEU A 294 150.88 -74.54 100.15
CA LEU A 294 152.25 -74.03 100.32
C LEU A 294 152.60 -73.73 101.80
N GLN A 295 151.61 -73.34 102.60
CA GLN A 295 151.78 -73.11 104.04
C GLN A 295 152.01 -74.42 104.82
N VAL A 296 151.33 -75.51 104.41
CA VAL A 296 151.59 -76.86 104.95
C VAL A 296 153.00 -77.34 104.56
N GLN A 297 153.42 -77.15 103.30
CA GLN A 297 154.74 -77.57 102.83
C GLN A 297 155.87 -76.87 103.61
N THR A 298 155.82 -75.55 103.77
CA THR A 298 156.84 -74.79 104.54
C THR A 298 156.93 -75.21 106.02
N GLY A 299 155.82 -75.63 106.63
CA GLY A 299 155.80 -76.23 107.97
C GLY A 299 156.40 -77.65 108.07
N THR A 300 156.48 -78.40 106.96
CA THR A 300 157.17 -79.70 106.94
C THR A 300 158.69 -79.56 106.80
N TYR A 301 159.16 -78.64 105.95
CA TYR A 301 160.60 -78.41 105.76
C TYR A 301 161.31 -77.90 107.03
N THR A 302 160.63 -77.11 107.87
CA THR A 302 161.20 -76.60 109.13
C THR A 302 161.38 -77.67 110.21
N ARG A 303 160.50 -78.68 110.29
CA ARG A 303 160.67 -79.81 111.24
C ARG A 303 161.78 -80.75 110.80
N ALA A 304 161.82 -81.11 109.51
CA ALA A 304 162.86 -81.99 108.97
C ALA A 304 164.28 -81.43 109.19
N LEU A 305 164.45 -80.10 109.09
CA LEU A 305 165.75 -79.46 109.33
C LEU A 305 166.24 -79.68 110.77
N GLN A 306 165.39 -79.44 111.77
CA GLN A 306 165.74 -79.60 113.19
C GLN A 306 166.08 -81.05 113.58
N GLU A 307 165.41 -82.03 112.98
CA GLU A 307 165.71 -83.46 113.21
C GLU A 307 167.08 -83.86 112.62
N THR A 308 167.43 -83.34 111.44
CA THR A 308 168.73 -83.63 110.80
C THR A 308 169.93 -83.05 111.56
N GLU A 309 169.78 -81.86 112.16
CA GLU A 309 170.86 -81.23 112.94
C GLU A 309 171.15 -81.97 114.25
N GLN A 310 170.13 -82.52 114.91
CA GLN A 310 170.32 -83.33 116.12
C GLN A 310 170.99 -84.68 115.83
N ALA A 311 170.64 -85.33 114.71
CA ALA A 311 171.25 -86.61 114.32
C ALA A 311 172.75 -86.50 114.03
N LEU A 312 173.19 -85.40 113.40
CA LEU A 312 174.60 -85.14 113.06
C LEU A 312 175.52 -85.02 114.29
N SER A 313 174.98 -84.63 115.44
CA SER A 313 175.75 -84.49 116.68
C SER A 313 176.12 -85.84 117.32
N ARG A 314 175.23 -86.83 117.23
CA ARG A 314 175.40 -88.16 117.85
C ARG A 314 176.41 -89.02 117.08
N THR A 315 176.29 -89.05 115.75
CA THR A 315 177.16 -89.86 114.88
C THR A 315 178.65 -89.49 114.95
N LYS A 316 178.99 -88.26 115.37
CA LYS A 316 180.38 -87.83 115.60
C LYS A 316 181.00 -88.39 116.89
N MET A 317 180.20 -88.81 117.87
CA MET A 317 180.71 -89.45 119.09
C MET A 317 180.99 -90.94 118.85
N ASP A 318 180.09 -91.64 118.16
CA ASP A 318 180.21 -93.09 117.90
C ASP A 318 181.42 -93.43 117.01
N GLN A 319 181.78 -92.53 116.08
CA GLN A 319 182.94 -92.70 115.20
C GLN A 319 184.28 -92.77 115.95
N ALA A 320 184.37 -92.23 117.17
CA ALA A 320 185.57 -92.29 117.99
C ALA A 320 185.74 -93.63 118.73
N ALA A 321 184.66 -94.40 118.94
CA ALA A 321 184.70 -95.67 119.67
C ALA A 321 185.20 -96.83 118.80
N HIS A 322 184.63 -96.98 117.59
CA HIS A 322 184.86 -98.16 116.74
C HIS A 322 186.28 -98.27 116.14
N LEU A 323 187.07 -97.19 116.11
CA LEU A 323 188.45 -97.25 115.63
C LEU A 323 189.39 -98.03 116.57
N ASN A 324 189.07 -98.13 117.87
CA ASN A 324 189.86 -98.92 118.81
C ASN A 324 189.56 -100.43 118.75
N GLU A 325 188.35 -100.82 118.35
CA GLU A 325 187.94 -102.23 118.28
C GLU A 325 188.55 -102.96 117.06
N LEU A 326 188.69 -102.25 115.93
CA LEU A 326 189.21 -102.81 114.67
C LEU A 326 190.68 -103.27 114.74
N LEU A 327 191.47 -102.76 115.69
CA LEU A 327 192.84 -103.24 115.94
C LEU A 327 192.90 -104.58 116.69
N SER A 328 191.81 -104.98 117.37
CA SER A 328 191.73 -106.26 118.10
C SER A 328 191.29 -107.41 117.19
N ILE A 329 190.30 -107.16 116.30
CA ILE A 329 189.65 -108.20 115.48
C ILE A 329 190.61 -108.80 114.42
N ARG A 330 191.69 -108.09 114.04
CA ARG A 330 192.73 -108.58 113.11
C ARG A 330 193.56 -109.78 113.60
N LYS A 331 193.32 -110.33 114.80
CA LYS A 331 194.00 -111.54 115.33
C LYS A 331 193.10 -112.79 115.47
N GLY A 332 191.83 -112.73 115.05
CA GLY A 332 190.82 -113.76 115.37
C GLY A 332 190.67 -114.93 114.39
N ILE A 333 190.35 -114.66 113.11
CA ILE A 333 189.63 -115.63 112.25
C ILE A 333 190.43 -116.07 111.02
N GLU A 334 191.66 -116.55 111.27
CA GLU A 334 192.37 -117.48 110.37
C GLU A 334 192.30 -118.94 110.88
N LYS A 335 191.47 -119.22 111.91
CA LYS A 335 191.42 -120.50 112.63
C LYS A 335 190.13 -121.33 112.49
N GLY A 336 189.16 -120.91 111.66
CA GLY A 336 187.78 -121.43 111.69
C GLY A 336 187.37 -122.42 110.59
N THR A 337 188.23 -122.68 109.60
CA THR A 337 187.93 -123.41 108.35
C THR A 337 187.76 -124.94 108.47
N TYR A 338 187.32 -125.45 109.62
CA TYR A 338 187.10 -126.89 109.83
C TYR A 338 185.71 -127.22 110.44
N ALA A 339 184.83 -126.22 110.57
CA ALA A 339 183.51 -126.40 111.15
C ALA A 339 182.39 -126.28 110.11
N LYS A 340 182.13 -127.42 109.45
CA LYS A 340 180.82 -128.08 109.61
C LYS A 340 179.65 -127.40 108.85
N GLU A 341 179.43 -127.68 107.57
CA GLU A 341 179.40 -129.05 107.02
C GLU A 341 178.41 -129.97 107.80
N GLN A 342 177.39 -129.38 108.46
CA GLN A 342 176.17 -130.11 108.90
C GLN A 342 174.84 -129.42 108.60
N LEU A 343 174.82 -128.12 108.23
CA LEU A 343 173.57 -127.38 107.94
C LEU A 343 173.47 -126.82 106.51
N GLU A 344 174.11 -127.54 105.59
CA GLU A 344 173.53 -127.87 104.27
C GLU A 344 172.18 -128.62 104.35
N SER A 345 171.69 -128.95 105.55
CA SER A 345 170.54 -129.84 105.78
C SER A 345 169.21 -129.17 106.12
N GLU A 346 169.08 -127.83 105.99
CA GLU A 346 167.75 -127.20 106.09
C GLU A 346 167.50 -126.09 105.05
N ILE A 347 167.81 -126.46 103.81
CA ILE A 347 166.87 -126.27 102.69
C ILE A 347 166.80 -124.82 102.14
N MET A 348 167.40 -124.50 100.99
CA MET A 348 167.85 -125.36 99.87
C MET A 348 166.76 -126.33 99.33
N ALA A 349 165.49 -126.14 99.74
CA ALA A 349 164.31 -126.58 99.01
C ALA A 349 163.43 -125.37 98.73
N LYS A 350 163.68 -124.82 97.53
CA LYS A 350 162.86 -123.85 96.80
C LYS A 350 162.97 -122.41 97.32
N LEU A 351 164.11 -121.72 97.19
CA LEU A 351 165.01 -121.63 96.02
C LEU A 351 164.28 -121.35 94.69
N GLN A 352 164.91 -120.49 93.89
CA GLN A 352 164.93 -120.54 92.41
C GLN A 352 163.62 -120.12 91.68
N ASP A 353 163.66 -119.29 90.63
CA ASP A 353 164.85 -118.80 89.93
C ASP A 353 164.66 -117.56 89.03
N GLN A 354 165.80 -116.88 88.79
CA GLN A 354 166.19 -116.07 87.61
C GLN A 354 165.42 -114.75 87.31
N MET A 355 165.98 -113.52 87.35
CA MET A 355 167.28 -112.94 86.87
C MET A 355 167.28 -112.72 85.33
N ILE A 356 167.55 -111.51 84.77
CA ILE A 356 168.86 -110.87 84.43
C ILE A 356 168.54 -109.40 83.96
N SER A 357 169.12 -108.31 84.50
CA SER A 357 170.36 -107.55 84.10
C SER A 357 170.41 -106.94 82.67
N SER A 358 171.18 -105.88 82.30
CA SER A 358 171.73 -104.66 82.96
C SER A 358 172.51 -103.79 81.93
N LYS A 359 172.69 -102.48 82.19
CA LYS A 359 173.65 -101.50 81.53
C LYS A 359 173.41 -101.22 80.02
N ALA A 360 173.77 -100.06 79.44
CA ALA A 360 174.72 -99.01 79.83
C ALA A 360 174.26 -97.57 79.45
N ALA A 361 175.05 -96.55 79.81
CA ALA A 361 174.78 -95.14 79.56
C ALA A 361 175.45 -94.58 78.27
N LYS A 362 174.99 -93.38 77.86
CA LYS A 362 175.50 -92.46 76.82
C LYS A 362 175.05 -92.74 75.37
N HIS A 363 174.24 -91.84 74.81
CA HIS A 363 174.74 -90.77 73.95
C HIS A 363 173.75 -89.58 73.92
N PHE A 364 174.27 -88.37 73.69
CA PHE A 364 173.56 -87.11 73.84
C PHE A 364 172.62 -86.76 72.66
N SER A 365 171.82 -85.71 72.88
CA SER A 365 171.62 -84.62 71.89
C SER A 365 171.15 -85.03 70.49
N GLN A 366 170.04 -85.75 70.37
CA GLN A 366 169.24 -85.70 69.14
C GLN A 366 167.82 -85.15 69.35
N LEU A 367 167.84 -83.82 69.52
CA LEU A 367 167.07 -82.87 68.73
C LEU A 367 165.58 -82.67 69.07
N ALA A 368 165.35 -81.81 70.07
CA ALA A 368 165.08 -80.36 69.93
C ALA A 368 164.59 -79.74 68.58
N GLU A 369 164.46 -80.46 67.46
CA GLU A 369 164.17 -79.88 66.14
C GLU A 369 162.68 -79.93 65.76
N LYS A 370 161.93 -80.90 66.31
CA LYS A 370 160.51 -81.11 65.93
C LYS A 370 159.53 -80.02 66.39
N LEU A 371 159.94 -79.14 67.32
CA LEU A 371 159.12 -77.99 67.73
C LEU A 371 159.06 -76.85 66.71
N ARG A 372 159.93 -76.85 65.67
CA ARG A 372 159.98 -75.77 64.68
C ARG A 372 158.95 -75.90 63.55
N ASN A 373 158.58 -77.12 63.17
CA ASN A 373 157.87 -77.35 61.91
C ASN A 373 156.35 -77.13 61.98
N ARG A 374 155.70 -77.35 63.14
CA ARG A 374 154.23 -77.28 63.25
C ARG A 374 153.65 -75.87 63.07
N LYS A 375 154.46 -74.82 63.22
CA LYS A 375 154.04 -73.43 63.00
C LYS A 375 153.92 -73.10 61.50
N SER A 376 154.74 -73.72 60.65
CA SER A 376 154.72 -73.47 59.19
C SER A 376 153.49 -74.05 58.48
N ASP A 377 152.88 -75.11 59.04
CA ASP A 377 151.77 -75.82 58.41
C ASP A 377 150.46 -75.01 58.42
N LEU A 378 150.31 -74.05 59.34
CA LEU A 378 149.10 -73.23 59.51
C LEU A 378 149.05 -72.02 58.56
N GLU A 379 150.20 -71.44 58.20
CA GLU A 379 150.28 -70.26 57.33
C GLU A 379 150.08 -70.64 55.84
N LEU A 380 150.49 -71.85 55.44
CA LEU A 380 150.29 -72.40 54.09
C LEU A 380 148.82 -72.78 53.82
N HIS A 381 147.99 -72.90 54.87
CA HIS A 381 146.56 -73.19 54.76
C HIS A 381 145.70 -71.95 54.44
N PHE A 382 146.16 -70.74 54.76
CA PHE A 382 145.45 -69.49 54.43
C PHE A 382 145.69 -69.05 52.98
N TYR A 383 146.95 -69.06 52.51
CA TYR A 383 147.25 -68.86 51.08
C TYR A 383 146.74 -69.99 50.20
N LYS A 384 146.36 -71.13 50.79
CA LYS A 384 145.42 -72.06 50.17
C LYS A 384 143.99 -71.49 50.19
N VAL A 385 143.87 -70.54 49.28
CA VAL A 385 142.95 -70.73 48.17
C VAL A 385 141.56 -70.21 48.52
N GLU A 386 141.58 -68.96 48.98
CA GLU A 386 140.75 -67.86 48.47
C GLU A 386 140.60 -67.89 46.91
N ASN A 387 141.53 -68.55 46.20
CA ASN A 387 141.44 -68.98 44.80
C ASN A 387 140.25 -69.95 44.51
N ASP A 388 139.80 -70.80 45.45
CA ASP A 388 138.61 -71.66 45.30
C ASP A 388 137.35 -70.79 45.30
N VAL A 389 137.33 -69.70 46.09
CA VAL A 389 136.25 -68.72 46.07
C VAL A 389 136.18 -68.02 44.70
N ALA A 390 137.33 -67.71 44.08
CA ALA A 390 137.38 -67.20 42.71
C ALA A 390 136.89 -68.24 41.67
N GLN A 391 137.25 -69.52 41.83
CA GLN A 391 136.81 -70.62 40.97
C GLN A 391 135.28 -70.85 41.09
N ILE A 392 134.70 -70.70 42.28
CA ILE A 392 133.25 -70.82 42.55
C ILE A 392 132.47 -69.70 41.85
N ILE A 393 132.98 -68.46 41.84
CA ILE A 393 132.33 -67.31 41.18
C ILE A 393 132.28 -67.49 39.65
N LEU A 394 133.33 -68.09 39.04
CA LEU A 394 133.37 -68.36 37.60
C LEU A 394 132.49 -69.57 37.20
N ASN A 395 132.33 -70.55 38.10
CA ASN A 395 131.35 -71.63 37.93
C ASN A 395 129.90 -71.17 38.09
N ALA A 396 129.63 -70.17 38.95
CA ALA A 396 128.29 -69.61 39.16
C ALA A 396 127.72 -68.90 37.91
N THR A 397 128.58 -68.23 37.12
CA THR A 397 128.15 -67.55 35.88
C THR A 397 127.97 -68.54 34.71
N ASN A 398 128.81 -69.58 34.62
CA ASN A 398 128.73 -70.58 33.54
C ASN A 398 127.57 -71.60 33.73
N THR A 399 127.19 -71.90 34.97
CA THR A 399 126.01 -72.74 35.27
C THR A 399 124.69 -72.00 35.06
N SER A 400 124.62 -70.72 35.45
CA SER A 400 123.44 -69.86 35.25
C SER A 400 123.01 -69.73 33.77
N CYS A 401 123.98 -69.71 32.85
CA CYS A 401 123.72 -69.58 31.41
C CYS A 401 123.30 -70.90 30.71
N ARG A 402 123.41 -72.05 31.38
CA ARG A 402 122.98 -73.37 30.84
C ARG A 402 121.69 -73.90 31.47
N LEU A 403 121.40 -73.52 32.71
CA LEU A 403 120.14 -73.86 33.41
C LEU A 403 118.91 -73.06 32.91
N THR A 404 119.13 -71.97 32.19
CA THR A 404 118.08 -71.01 31.80
C THR A 404 117.34 -71.36 30.49
N VAL A 405 117.83 -72.31 29.67
CA VAL A 405 117.32 -72.49 28.30
C VAL A 405 116.60 -73.83 28.03
N HIS A 406 116.93 -74.95 28.72
CA HIS A 406 116.52 -76.28 28.23
C HIS A 406 115.85 -77.26 29.21
N GLN A 407 115.51 -76.88 30.45
CA GLN A 407 114.75 -77.76 31.36
C GLN A 407 113.40 -77.21 31.85
N LYS A 408 113.18 -75.89 31.74
CA LYS A 408 111.93 -75.19 32.10
C LYS A 408 110.75 -75.35 31.11
N THR A 409 110.85 -76.23 30.11
CA THR A 409 109.85 -76.27 29.01
C THR A 409 109.33 -77.65 28.63
N LEU A 410 109.83 -78.76 29.22
CA LEU A 410 109.52 -80.10 28.68
C LEU A 410 109.27 -81.27 29.67
N CYS A 411 109.40 -81.07 31.00
CA CYS A 411 109.05 -82.13 31.97
C CYS A 411 108.05 -81.71 33.06
N GLU A 412 107.89 -80.42 33.37
CA GLU A 412 106.93 -79.96 34.40
C GLU A 412 105.47 -80.21 33.97
N VAL A 413 105.18 -80.12 32.67
CA VAL A 413 103.89 -80.56 32.08
C VAL A 413 103.72 -82.09 32.13
N ASP A 414 104.82 -82.84 32.18
CA ASP A 414 104.80 -84.30 32.00
C ASP A 414 104.57 -85.06 33.31
N LYS A 415 103.35 -84.87 33.81
CA LYS A 415 102.59 -85.72 34.73
C LYS A 415 102.54 -85.32 36.21
N GLU A 416 102.26 -84.04 36.45
CA GLU A 416 101.26 -83.63 37.44
C GLU A 416 99.96 -84.49 37.33
N ILE A 417 99.62 -84.95 36.11
CA ILE A 417 98.62 -85.97 35.77
C ILE A 417 98.77 -87.29 36.55
N LYS A 418 99.98 -87.73 36.93
CA LYS A 418 100.17 -88.96 37.73
C LYS A 418 99.81 -88.72 39.19
N ASN A 419 100.28 -87.62 39.78
CA ASN A 419 100.02 -87.31 41.19
C ASN A 419 98.53 -87.03 41.48
N MET A 420 97.78 -86.48 40.51
CA MET A 420 96.31 -86.33 40.65
C MET A 420 95.56 -87.67 40.74
N ASN A 421 95.97 -88.69 39.97
CA ASN A 421 95.31 -90.00 40.00
C ASN A 421 95.54 -90.76 41.31
N GLU A 422 96.72 -90.61 41.94
CA GLU A 422 97.02 -91.25 43.23
C GLU A 422 96.32 -90.54 44.41
N GLN A 423 96.05 -89.24 44.31
CA GLN A 423 95.30 -88.51 45.34
C GLN A 423 93.79 -88.83 45.34
N ILE A 424 93.19 -89.05 44.17
CA ILE A 424 91.77 -89.44 44.04
C ILE A 424 91.51 -90.80 44.70
N ALA A 425 92.36 -91.81 44.44
CA ALA A 425 92.21 -93.14 45.02
C ALA A 425 92.29 -93.16 46.56
N CYS A 426 93.12 -92.30 47.16
CA CYS A 426 93.17 -92.12 48.61
C CYS A 426 91.89 -91.46 49.14
N GLN A 427 91.41 -90.39 48.50
CA GLN A 427 90.21 -89.65 48.95
C GLN A 427 88.93 -90.49 48.85
N GLU A 428 88.77 -91.36 47.85
CA GLU A 428 87.62 -92.28 47.78
C GLU A 428 87.57 -93.26 48.97
N SER A 429 88.73 -93.71 49.46
CA SER A 429 88.84 -94.59 50.63
C SER A 429 88.49 -93.87 51.94
N GLU A 430 88.74 -92.56 52.03
CA GLU A 430 88.38 -91.72 53.18
C GLU A 430 86.91 -91.27 53.13
N ILE A 431 86.33 -91.08 51.94
CA ILE A 431 84.89 -90.82 51.76
C ILE A 431 84.06 -92.03 52.24
N ALA A 432 84.50 -93.27 51.97
CA ALA A 432 83.82 -94.47 52.45
C ALA A 432 83.81 -94.55 54.00
N LYS A 433 84.92 -94.22 54.67
CA LYS A 433 85.00 -94.15 56.14
C LYS A 433 84.22 -92.96 56.71
N SER A 434 84.20 -91.85 55.99
CA SER A 434 83.46 -90.64 56.37
C SER A 434 81.94 -90.85 56.32
N ARG A 435 81.41 -91.58 55.32
CA ARG A 435 79.97 -91.91 55.23
C ARG A 435 79.45 -92.65 56.48
N LEU A 436 80.18 -93.66 56.96
CA LEU A 436 79.86 -94.37 58.22
C LEU A 436 79.90 -93.46 59.47
N LEU A 437 80.68 -92.38 59.43
CA LEU A 437 80.72 -91.35 60.47
C LEU A 437 79.58 -90.32 60.29
N THR A 438 79.17 -90.05 59.04
CA THR A 438 78.02 -89.20 58.70
C THR A 438 76.71 -89.83 59.16
N ASP A 439 76.51 -91.14 59.01
CA ASP A 439 75.31 -91.83 59.50
C ASP A 439 75.18 -91.72 61.04
N ARG A 440 76.30 -91.83 61.76
CA ARG A 440 76.34 -91.64 63.22
C ARG A 440 76.14 -90.19 63.65
N LYS A 441 76.50 -89.21 62.81
CA LYS A 441 76.17 -87.79 63.03
C LYS A 441 74.73 -87.46 62.59
N GLY A 442 74.14 -88.20 61.65
CA GLY A 442 72.74 -88.06 61.22
C GLY A 442 71.73 -88.28 62.35
N GLY A 443 71.99 -89.27 63.22
CA GLY A 443 71.19 -89.48 64.44
C GLY A 443 71.23 -88.30 65.44
N ILE A 444 72.34 -87.55 65.46
CA ILE A 444 72.50 -86.34 66.29
C ILE A 444 71.83 -85.13 65.60
N ILE A 445 71.86 -85.06 64.26
CA ILE A 445 71.14 -84.06 63.47
C ILE A 445 69.62 -84.18 63.67
N CYS A 446 69.04 -85.39 63.74
CA CYS A 446 67.62 -85.55 64.07
C CYS A 446 67.22 -84.94 65.44
N LEU A 447 68.10 -84.98 66.44
CA LEU A 447 67.84 -84.38 67.75
C LEU A 447 67.94 -82.85 67.72
N TYR A 448 68.78 -82.27 66.86
CA TYR A 448 68.84 -80.82 66.64
C TYR A 448 67.72 -80.32 65.72
N ASN A 449 67.32 -81.06 64.68
CA ASN A 449 66.18 -80.73 63.83
C ASN A 449 64.88 -80.63 64.65
N LYS A 450 64.66 -81.56 65.59
CA LYS A 450 63.51 -81.52 66.51
C LYS A 450 63.52 -80.33 67.49
N ARG A 451 64.67 -79.67 67.66
CA ARG A 451 64.84 -78.44 68.44
C ARG A 451 64.74 -77.18 67.57
N LEU A 452 65.09 -77.28 66.29
CA LEU A 452 64.84 -76.25 65.26
C LEU A 452 63.36 -76.15 64.92
N GLU A 453 62.63 -77.26 64.78
CA GLU A 453 61.17 -77.27 64.53
C GLU A 453 60.39 -76.48 65.61
N MET A 454 60.79 -76.58 66.89
CA MET A 454 60.18 -75.78 67.96
C MET A 454 60.48 -74.27 67.86
N LEU A 455 61.61 -73.87 67.28
CA LEU A 455 61.96 -72.46 67.09
C LEU A 455 61.35 -71.89 65.79
N LEU A 456 61.27 -72.69 64.74
CA LEU A 456 60.60 -72.35 63.48
C LEU A 456 59.08 -72.15 63.66
N ALA A 457 58.45 -72.94 64.53
CA ALA A 457 57.04 -72.75 64.91
C ALA A 457 56.76 -71.40 65.62
N GLN A 458 57.79 -70.72 66.16
CA GLN A 458 57.66 -69.42 66.81
C GLN A 458 57.93 -68.22 65.89
N GLN A 459 58.39 -68.43 64.65
CA GLN A 459 58.69 -67.35 63.68
C GLN A 459 58.07 -67.54 62.27
N GLY A 460 56.97 -68.29 62.16
CA GLY A 460 56.08 -68.15 61.00
C GLY A 460 56.55 -68.78 59.66
N GLY A 461 57.62 -69.58 59.68
CA GLY A 461 57.83 -70.64 58.69
C GLY A 461 58.01 -70.26 57.22
N GLN A 462 59.02 -69.46 56.87
CA GLN A 462 59.73 -69.58 55.58
C GLN A 462 61.12 -68.91 55.66
N GLU A 463 62.19 -69.66 55.40
CA GLU A 463 63.50 -69.09 55.11
C GLU A 463 63.60 -68.87 53.60
N LEU A 464 63.37 -67.63 53.16
CA LEU A 464 63.71 -67.19 51.79
C LEU A 464 65.16 -66.69 51.80
N GLY A 465 65.96 -67.14 50.83
CA GLY A 465 67.28 -66.58 50.62
C GLY A 465 67.22 -65.10 50.21
N PRO A 466 68.24 -64.27 50.49
CA PRO A 466 68.23 -62.85 50.10
C PRO A 466 67.98 -62.62 48.60
N LEU A 467 68.44 -63.54 47.74
CA LEU A 467 68.16 -63.52 46.30
C LEU A 467 66.69 -63.84 45.96
N GLU A 468 66.00 -64.67 46.74
CA GLU A 468 64.57 -64.96 46.54
C GLU A 468 63.71 -63.80 47.04
N VAL A 469 64.15 -63.10 48.09
CA VAL A 469 63.56 -61.82 48.52
C VAL A 469 63.73 -60.78 47.42
N GLU A 470 64.94 -60.59 46.86
CA GLU A 470 65.16 -59.68 45.72
C GLU A 470 64.33 -60.06 44.48
N ILE A 471 64.23 -61.35 44.13
CA ILE A 471 63.37 -61.82 43.02
C ILE A 471 61.90 -61.52 43.31
N SER A 472 61.41 -61.74 44.54
CA SER A 472 60.03 -61.42 44.91
C SER A 472 59.75 -59.91 44.88
N GLN A 473 60.74 -59.08 45.21
CA GLN A 473 60.65 -57.64 45.23
C GLN A 473 60.70 -57.05 43.80
N LEU A 474 61.56 -57.59 42.93
CA LEU A 474 61.59 -57.27 41.51
C LEU A 474 60.31 -57.73 40.79
N ASN A 475 59.77 -58.92 41.10
CA ASN A 475 58.50 -59.38 40.56
C ASN A 475 57.35 -58.45 40.99
N LYS A 476 57.32 -57.99 42.25
CA LYS A 476 56.37 -56.96 42.71
C LYS A 476 56.50 -55.66 41.92
N GLN A 477 57.71 -55.15 41.71
CA GLN A 477 57.95 -53.95 40.91
C GLN A 477 57.52 -54.14 39.45
N ILE A 478 57.71 -55.34 38.88
CA ILE A 478 57.23 -55.70 37.54
C ILE A 478 55.69 -55.76 37.50
N GLU A 479 55.03 -56.32 38.51
CA GLU A 479 53.56 -56.34 38.63
C GLU A 479 52.98 -54.94 38.81
N GLU A 480 53.61 -54.09 39.64
CA GLU A 480 53.26 -52.68 39.84
C GLU A 480 53.39 -51.91 38.51
N CYS A 481 54.56 -51.97 37.85
CA CYS A 481 54.77 -51.37 36.52
C CYS A 481 53.81 -51.89 35.44
N ASN A 482 53.47 -53.18 35.46
CA ASN A 482 52.48 -53.75 34.53
C ASN A 482 51.06 -53.24 34.84
N SER A 483 50.72 -53.04 36.12
CA SER A 483 49.44 -52.45 36.51
C SER A 483 49.34 -50.98 36.11
N GLU A 484 50.42 -50.21 36.27
CA GLU A 484 50.54 -48.83 35.78
C GLU A 484 50.41 -48.78 34.26
N ALA A 485 51.15 -49.63 33.53
CA ALA A 485 51.05 -49.73 32.08
C ALA A 485 49.62 -50.07 31.60
N MET A 486 48.92 -50.99 32.28
CA MET A 486 47.53 -51.32 32.00
C MET A 486 46.56 -50.16 32.29
N THR A 487 46.77 -49.39 33.37
CA THR A 487 45.94 -48.20 33.65
C THR A 487 46.19 -47.08 32.63
N LEU A 488 47.44 -46.84 32.25
CA LEU A 488 47.81 -45.89 31.19
C LEU A 488 47.26 -46.31 29.83
N GLN A 489 47.33 -47.59 29.47
CA GLN A 489 46.74 -48.11 28.23
C GLN A 489 45.22 -47.96 28.23
N LYS A 490 44.56 -48.18 29.38
CA LYS A 490 43.11 -48.00 29.54
C LYS A 490 42.71 -46.52 29.46
N HIS A 491 43.52 -45.62 30.03
CA HIS A 491 43.31 -44.17 29.91
C HIS A 491 43.50 -43.71 28.46
N TRP A 492 44.56 -44.14 27.78
CA TRP A 492 44.80 -43.87 26.36
C TRP A 492 43.68 -44.39 25.46
N LEU A 493 43.14 -45.58 25.72
CA LEU A 493 41.97 -46.11 25.00
C LEU A 493 40.68 -45.29 25.26
N ASN A 494 40.55 -44.65 26.41
CA ASN A 494 39.42 -43.75 26.69
C ASN A 494 39.60 -42.41 25.96
N GLU A 495 40.78 -41.78 26.05
CA GLU A 495 41.17 -40.58 25.28
C GLU A 495 40.97 -40.81 23.77
N GLN A 496 41.40 -41.96 23.24
CA GLN A 496 41.20 -42.30 21.84
C GLN A 496 39.72 -42.46 21.46
N LYS A 497 38.88 -43.00 22.36
CA LYS A 497 37.42 -43.08 22.13
C LYS A 497 36.77 -41.69 22.15
N GLU A 498 37.19 -40.81 23.05
CA GLU A 498 36.69 -39.42 23.06
C GLU A 498 37.14 -38.64 21.84
N LEU A 499 38.40 -38.79 21.42
CA LEU A 499 38.90 -38.23 20.16
C LEU A 499 38.07 -38.71 18.96
N VAL A 500 37.76 -40.02 18.88
CA VAL A 500 36.92 -40.56 17.80
C VAL A 500 35.51 -39.96 17.83
N LYS A 501 34.86 -39.88 19.01
CA LYS A 501 33.56 -39.22 19.16
C LYS A 501 33.59 -37.76 18.70
N LEU A 502 34.56 -36.97 19.20
CA LEU A 502 34.73 -35.57 18.81
C LEU A 502 35.00 -35.42 17.31
N THR A 503 35.71 -36.35 16.66
CA THR A 503 35.86 -36.32 15.19
C THR A 503 34.58 -36.64 14.43
N GLN A 504 33.73 -37.53 14.95
CA GLN A 504 32.40 -37.84 14.39
C GLN A 504 31.46 -36.65 14.57
N GLU A 505 31.35 -36.09 15.78
CA GLU A 505 30.55 -34.89 16.07
C GLU A 505 30.97 -33.69 15.20
N ARG A 506 32.28 -33.49 15.00
CA ARG A 506 32.82 -32.48 14.06
C ARG A 506 32.39 -32.74 12.62
N GLU A 507 32.36 -33.99 12.16
CA GLU A 507 31.94 -34.34 10.81
C GLU A 507 30.42 -34.17 10.62
N GLU A 508 29.61 -34.59 11.61
CA GLU A 508 28.18 -34.31 11.65
C GLU A 508 27.92 -32.80 11.62
N GLN A 509 28.57 -32.02 12.48
CA GLN A 509 28.51 -30.55 12.46
C GLN A 509 28.88 -29.98 11.09
N LYS A 510 29.95 -30.48 10.45
CA LYS A 510 30.36 -30.04 9.11
C LYS A 510 29.30 -30.34 8.05
N THR A 511 28.71 -31.54 8.05
CA THR A 511 27.61 -31.86 7.11
C THR A 511 26.37 -31.00 7.37
N SER A 512 26.06 -30.69 8.64
CA SER A 512 24.99 -29.78 9.00
C SER A 512 25.26 -28.37 8.45
N LEU A 513 26.49 -27.87 8.57
CA LEU A 513 26.94 -26.58 8.04
C LEU A 513 26.81 -26.51 6.52
N ASP A 514 27.20 -27.57 5.81
CA ASP A 514 27.01 -27.69 4.35
C ASP A 514 25.52 -27.69 3.97
N THR A 515 24.63 -28.28 4.79
CA THR A 515 23.19 -28.23 4.56
C THR A 515 22.61 -26.83 4.82
N PHE A 516 23.05 -26.13 5.86
CA PHE A 516 22.67 -24.75 6.14
C PHE A 516 23.16 -23.79 5.04
N GLN A 517 24.38 -23.96 4.52
CA GLN A 517 24.85 -23.17 3.36
C GLN A 517 23.96 -23.38 2.13
N LYS A 518 23.58 -24.63 1.82
CA LYS A 518 22.63 -24.93 0.73
C LYS A 518 21.27 -24.28 0.98
N GLN A 519 20.76 -24.33 2.21
CA GLN A 519 19.50 -23.65 2.57
C GLN A 519 19.61 -22.12 2.41
N ILE A 520 20.71 -21.50 2.83
CA ILE A 520 20.96 -20.05 2.66
C ILE A 520 20.94 -19.68 1.17
N ILE A 521 21.61 -20.44 0.30
CA ILE A 521 21.61 -20.22 -1.15
C ILE A 521 20.19 -20.33 -1.73
N ILE A 522 19.42 -21.35 -1.31
CA ILE A 522 18.01 -21.51 -1.73
C ILE A 522 17.15 -20.32 -1.26
N MET A 523 17.35 -19.84 -0.02
CA MET A 523 16.62 -18.69 0.51
C MET A 523 17.01 -17.39 -0.19
N GLN A 524 18.29 -17.19 -0.55
CA GLN A 524 18.74 -16.06 -1.38
C GLN A 524 18.11 -16.10 -2.78
N GLN A 525 18.05 -17.26 -3.43
CA GLN A 525 17.37 -17.41 -4.72
C GLN A 525 15.84 -17.26 -4.64
N ARG A 526 15.21 -17.60 -3.51
CA ARG A 526 13.80 -17.30 -3.26
C ARG A 526 13.58 -15.80 -3.05
N LYS A 527 14.43 -15.16 -2.23
CA LYS A 527 14.43 -13.71 -2.01
C LYS A 527 14.53 -12.95 -3.34
N LEU A 528 15.50 -13.27 -4.19
CA LEU A 528 15.67 -12.61 -5.49
C LEU A 528 14.46 -12.78 -6.43
N ARG A 529 13.78 -13.95 -6.40
CA ARG A 529 12.53 -14.15 -7.17
C ARG A 529 11.41 -13.26 -6.64
N VAL A 530 11.18 -13.25 -5.33
CA VAL A 530 10.17 -12.40 -4.69
C VAL A 530 10.48 -10.92 -4.88
N GLU A 531 11.74 -10.49 -4.83
CA GLU A 531 12.14 -9.11 -5.12
C GLU A 531 11.87 -8.72 -6.58
N ASN A 532 12.06 -9.64 -7.53
CA ASN A 532 11.71 -9.42 -8.94
C ASN A 532 10.19 -9.37 -9.16
N GLU A 533 9.43 -10.26 -8.52
CA GLU A 533 7.95 -10.26 -8.51
C GLU A 533 7.42 -8.93 -7.95
N ILE A 534 7.93 -8.48 -6.78
CA ILE A 534 7.60 -7.17 -6.20
C ILE A 534 7.95 -6.01 -7.15
N GLN A 535 9.11 -6.05 -7.83
CA GLN A 535 9.46 -5.03 -8.82
C GLN A 535 8.56 -5.04 -10.06
N GLN A 536 8.00 -6.19 -10.43
CA GLN A 536 7.01 -6.28 -11.50
C GLN A 536 5.67 -5.70 -11.05
N GLU A 537 5.15 -6.11 -9.90
CA GLU A 537 3.93 -5.56 -9.29
C GLU A 537 4.01 -4.03 -9.13
N ILE A 538 5.16 -3.48 -8.72
CA ILE A 538 5.37 -2.02 -8.63
C ILE A 538 5.32 -1.32 -10.01
N LYS A 539 5.70 -2.00 -11.10
CA LYS A 539 5.55 -1.45 -12.47
C LYS A 539 4.10 -1.51 -12.91
N GLU A 540 3.45 -2.65 -12.71
CA GLU A 540 2.03 -2.85 -13.05
C GLU A 540 1.14 -1.86 -12.28
N GLN A 541 1.40 -1.65 -10.98
CA GLN A 541 0.74 -0.59 -10.19
C GLN A 541 0.95 0.80 -10.80
N LYS A 542 2.17 1.17 -11.20
CA LYS A 542 2.47 2.47 -11.84
C LYS A 542 1.81 2.63 -13.22
N ASP A 543 1.54 1.53 -13.92
CA ASP A 543 0.82 1.54 -15.19
C ASP A 543 -0.69 1.67 -14.94
N VAL A 544 -1.24 0.96 -13.95
CA VAL A 544 -2.63 1.13 -13.48
C VAL A 544 -2.87 2.55 -12.97
N GLU A 545 -1.98 3.13 -12.17
CA GLU A 545 -2.07 4.53 -11.71
C GLU A 545 -2.05 5.53 -12.88
N ARG A 546 -1.26 5.26 -13.94
CA ARG A 546 -1.27 6.07 -15.17
C ARG A 546 -2.58 5.91 -15.93
N HIS A 547 -3.11 4.69 -16.06
CA HIS A 547 -4.44 4.45 -16.64
C HIS A 547 -5.57 5.13 -15.86
N MET A 548 -5.54 5.08 -14.52
CA MET A 548 -6.50 5.78 -13.66
C MET A 548 -6.42 7.30 -13.82
N LYS A 549 -5.21 7.88 -13.89
CA LYS A 549 -5.02 9.32 -14.18
C LYS A 549 -5.55 9.69 -15.56
N ASN A 550 -5.31 8.87 -16.58
CA ASN A 550 -5.86 9.10 -17.92
C ASN A 550 -7.39 9.04 -17.92
N MET A 551 -7.99 8.02 -17.27
CA MET A 551 -9.45 7.91 -17.13
C MET A 551 -10.05 9.09 -16.34
N SER A 552 -9.37 9.57 -15.30
CA SER A 552 -9.77 10.77 -14.55
C SER A 552 -9.71 12.03 -15.42
N ASN A 553 -8.66 12.19 -16.23
CA ASN A 553 -8.56 13.28 -17.20
C ASN A 553 -9.68 13.20 -18.25
N ASP A 554 -10.02 12.00 -18.72
CA ASP A 554 -11.10 11.80 -19.69
C ASP A 554 -12.48 12.04 -19.06
N LEU A 555 -12.71 11.65 -17.80
CA LEU A 555 -13.91 12.02 -17.03
C LEU A 555 -14.01 13.54 -16.84
N ILE A 556 -12.89 14.23 -16.56
CA ILE A 556 -12.86 15.71 -16.50
C ILE A 556 -13.22 16.30 -17.86
N LYS A 557 -12.65 15.82 -18.97
CA LYS A 557 -13.04 16.26 -20.33
C LYS A 557 -14.53 16.03 -20.57
N LEU A 558 -15.04 14.84 -20.24
CA LEU A 558 -16.45 14.48 -20.42
C LEU A 558 -17.37 15.41 -19.60
N ASN A 559 -17.03 15.69 -18.36
CA ASN A 559 -17.74 16.67 -17.53
C ASN A 559 -17.65 18.10 -18.10
N THR A 560 -16.52 18.54 -18.66
CA THR A 560 -16.45 19.85 -19.34
C THR A 560 -17.29 19.89 -20.62
N LEU A 561 -17.40 18.77 -21.35
CA LEU A 561 -18.27 18.65 -22.53
C LEU A 561 -19.75 18.60 -22.14
N ILE A 562 -20.11 17.90 -21.06
CA ILE A 562 -21.46 17.89 -20.49
C ILE A 562 -21.84 19.31 -20.04
N ASN A 563 -20.98 20.01 -19.30
CA ASN A 563 -21.25 21.38 -18.87
C ASN A 563 -21.40 22.34 -20.06
N LYS A 564 -20.54 22.22 -21.10
CA LYS A 564 -20.70 22.98 -22.35
C LYS A 564 -22.03 22.67 -23.04
N ASN A 565 -22.39 21.38 -23.15
CA ASN A 565 -23.64 20.95 -23.77
C ASN A 565 -24.85 21.45 -22.98
N ASN A 566 -24.84 21.37 -21.65
CA ASN A 566 -25.88 21.90 -20.78
C ASN A 566 -26.00 23.43 -20.96
N SER A 567 -24.89 24.17 -20.96
CA SER A 567 -24.92 25.62 -21.21
C SER A 567 -25.44 25.97 -22.62
N SER A 568 -25.18 25.13 -23.61
CA SER A 568 -25.73 25.28 -24.97
C SER A 568 -27.22 24.95 -25.01
N VAL A 569 -27.68 23.92 -24.28
CA VAL A 569 -29.11 23.59 -24.14
C VAL A 569 -29.86 24.70 -23.40
N GLU A 570 -29.29 25.27 -22.33
CA GLU A 570 -29.84 26.43 -21.62
C GLU A 570 -29.90 27.67 -22.53
N GLN A 571 -28.85 27.95 -23.31
CA GLN A 571 -28.85 29.02 -24.30
C GLN A 571 -29.92 28.81 -25.38
N LEU A 572 -30.07 27.60 -25.91
CA LEU A 572 -31.10 27.26 -26.90
C LEU A 572 -32.50 27.30 -26.30
N GLN A 573 -32.69 26.91 -25.04
CA GLN A 573 -33.96 27.00 -24.34
C GLN A 573 -34.35 28.46 -24.05
N ASN A 574 -33.40 29.28 -23.59
CA ASN A 574 -33.60 30.71 -23.40
C ASN A 574 -33.88 31.41 -24.74
N GLY A 575 -33.13 31.09 -25.80
CA GLY A 575 -33.38 31.57 -27.16
C GLY A 575 -34.77 31.17 -27.66
N ARG A 576 -35.19 29.91 -27.45
CA ARG A 576 -36.55 29.46 -27.74
C ARG A 576 -37.58 30.29 -26.98
N ILE A 577 -37.43 30.49 -25.68
CA ILE A 577 -38.35 31.29 -24.86
C ILE A 577 -38.43 32.75 -25.35
N VAL A 578 -37.30 33.34 -25.75
CA VAL A 578 -37.28 34.70 -26.34
C VAL A 578 -38.06 34.71 -27.66
N THR A 579 -37.73 33.82 -28.61
CA THR A 579 -38.45 33.75 -29.90
C THR A 579 -39.94 33.41 -29.73
N GLU A 580 -40.31 32.58 -28.77
CA GLU A 580 -41.71 32.24 -28.46
C GLU A 580 -42.45 33.46 -27.90
N ASN A 581 -41.82 34.28 -27.05
CA ASN A 581 -42.37 35.55 -26.60
C ASN A 581 -42.46 36.58 -27.73
N GLU A 582 -41.49 36.65 -28.64
CA GLU A 582 -41.53 37.51 -29.83
C GLU A 582 -42.68 37.10 -30.77
N PHE A 583 -42.86 35.79 -31.03
CA PHE A 583 -44.01 35.27 -31.79
C PHE A 583 -45.35 35.55 -31.09
N LEU A 584 -45.43 35.42 -29.76
CA LEU A 584 -46.64 35.78 -29.02
C LEU A 584 -46.93 37.28 -29.02
N GLN A 585 -45.90 38.13 -29.05
CA GLN A 585 -46.05 39.58 -29.18
C GLN A 585 -46.49 39.98 -30.59
N SER A 586 -45.89 39.40 -31.64
CA SER A 586 -46.30 39.66 -33.03
C SER A 586 -47.70 39.14 -33.32
N LEU A 587 -48.07 37.97 -32.77
CA LEU A 587 -49.43 37.44 -32.85
C LEU A 587 -50.44 38.36 -32.16
N LYS A 588 -50.14 38.85 -30.95
CA LYS A 588 -51.01 39.84 -30.27
C LYS A 588 -51.11 41.18 -31.01
N ALA A 589 -50.05 41.61 -31.68
CA ALA A 589 -50.07 42.80 -32.53
C ALA A 589 -50.99 42.59 -33.74
N ALA A 590 -50.84 41.45 -34.44
CA ALA A 590 -51.70 41.08 -35.56
C ALA A 590 -53.16 40.85 -35.15
N GLU A 591 -53.43 40.26 -33.98
CA GLU A 591 -54.78 40.16 -33.39
C GLU A 591 -55.37 41.55 -33.14
N LYS A 592 -54.60 42.47 -32.55
CA LYS A 592 -55.04 43.86 -32.33
C LYS A 592 -55.33 44.58 -33.64
N GLU A 593 -54.45 44.47 -34.63
CA GLU A 593 -54.67 45.01 -35.98
C GLU A 593 -55.93 44.41 -36.63
N SER A 594 -56.16 43.10 -36.50
CA SER A 594 -57.36 42.44 -37.00
C SER A 594 -58.63 42.96 -36.32
N VAL A 595 -58.60 43.18 -35.00
CA VAL A 595 -59.72 43.78 -34.25
C VAL A 595 -59.98 45.21 -34.73
N GLU A 596 -58.94 46.05 -34.84
CA GLU A 596 -59.09 47.41 -35.35
C GLU A 596 -59.63 47.44 -36.80
N MET A 597 -59.21 46.50 -37.64
CA MET A 597 -59.75 46.35 -39.01
C MET A 597 -61.21 45.88 -39.02
N GLN A 598 -61.61 45.03 -38.07
CA GLN A 598 -63.00 44.60 -37.90
C GLN A 598 -63.89 45.71 -37.34
N GLU A 599 -63.37 46.56 -36.45
CA GLU A 599 -64.04 47.78 -36.00
C GLU A 599 -64.22 48.79 -37.15
N ARG A 600 -63.17 49.06 -37.94
CA ARG A 600 -63.25 49.89 -39.17
C ARG A 600 -64.26 49.30 -40.17
N HIS A 601 -64.30 47.97 -40.33
CA HIS A 601 -65.27 47.32 -41.21
C HIS A 601 -66.71 47.48 -40.70
N SER A 602 -66.92 47.40 -39.39
CA SER A 602 -68.23 47.61 -38.75
C SER A 602 -68.69 49.07 -38.91
N GLN A 603 -67.80 50.04 -38.72
CA GLN A 603 -68.06 51.45 -38.99
C GLN A 603 -68.45 51.70 -40.45
N LEU A 604 -67.74 51.10 -41.41
CA LEU A 604 -68.09 51.18 -42.84
C LEU A 604 -69.42 50.50 -43.18
N ILE A 605 -69.83 49.45 -42.46
CA ILE A 605 -71.17 48.86 -42.60
C ILE A 605 -72.23 49.83 -42.06
N GLU A 606 -72.04 50.42 -40.88
CA GLU A 606 -72.96 51.42 -40.34
C GLU A 606 -73.09 52.65 -41.25
N GLU A 607 -71.98 53.14 -41.80
CA GLU A 607 -71.98 54.25 -42.78
C GLU A 607 -72.72 53.87 -44.06
N LYS A 608 -72.48 52.66 -44.59
CA LYS A 608 -73.21 52.12 -45.75
C LYS A 608 -74.71 52.01 -45.46
N GLU A 609 -75.12 51.54 -44.28
CA GLU A 609 -76.53 51.47 -43.89
C GLU A 609 -77.15 52.87 -43.73
N ARG A 610 -76.44 53.82 -43.13
CA ARG A 610 -76.86 55.24 -43.07
C ARG A 610 -77.04 55.83 -44.47
N LEU A 611 -76.13 55.55 -45.40
CA LEU A 611 -76.21 56.01 -46.80
C LEU A 611 -77.31 55.30 -47.60
N LEU A 612 -77.58 54.01 -47.32
CA LEU A 612 -78.71 53.30 -47.93
C LEU A 612 -80.05 53.84 -47.42
N ASN A 613 -80.15 54.14 -46.13
CA ASN A 613 -81.35 54.75 -45.56
C ASN A 613 -81.59 56.16 -46.14
N SER A 614 -80.56 57.00 -46.25
CA SER A 614 -80.71 58.33 -46.87
C SER A 614 -81.00 58.26 -48.38
N LEU A 615 -80.51 57.24 -49.09
CA LEU A 615 -80.90 56.95 -50.46
C LEU A 615 -82.39 56.56 -50.56
N VAL A 616 -82.87 55.65 -49.71
CA VAL A 616 -84.30 55.25 -49.67
C VAL A 616 -85.20 56.44 -49.31
N GLU A 617 -84.78 57.31 -48.39
CA GLU A 617 -85.48 58.57 -48.10
C GLU A 617 -85.51 59.50 -49.32
N ALA A 618 -84.40 59.63 -50.05
CA ALA A 618 -84.34 60.43 -51.28
C ALA A 618 -85.23 59.86 -52.39
N GLU A 619 -85.23 58.54 -52.60
CA GLU A 619 -86.15 57.84 -53.51
C GLU A 619 -87.62 58.08 -53.10
N HIS A 620 -87.92 58.04 -51.81
CA HIS A 620 -89.27 58.35 -51.31
C HIS A 620 -89.68 59.80 -51.58
N GLN A 621 -88.75 60.76 -51.42
CA GLN A 621 -88.99 62.16 -51.80
C GLN A 621 -89.19 62.31 -53.32
N ILE A 622 -88.42 61.62 -54.16
CA ILE A 622 -88.59 61.60 -55.62
C ILE A 622 -89.99 61.09 -55.97
N LEU A 623 -90.42 59.93 -55.43
CA LEU A 623 -91.76 59.38 -55.65
C LEU A 623 -92.88 60.33 -55.18
N LEU A 624 -92.68 61.06 -54.08
CA LEU A 624 -93.61 62.10 -53.63
C LEU A 624 -93.68 63.29 -54.59
N TRP A 625 -92.55 63.70 -55.18
CA TRP A 625 -92.51 64.74 -56.20
C TRP A 625 -93.11 64.28 -57.54
N GLU A 626 -92.89 63.04 -57.95
CA GLU A 626 -93.52 62.44 -59.14
C GLU A 626 -95.04 62.39 -59.00
N LYS A 627 -95.57 61.97 -57.85
CA LYS A 627 -97.02 62.01 -57.57
C LYS A 627 -97.58 63.44 -57.59
N LYS A 628 -96.86 64.42 -57.02
CA LYS A 628 -97.25 65.85 -57.12
C LYS A 628 -97.24 66.34 -58.57
N MET A 629 -96.26 65.90 -59.38
CA MET A 629 -96.15 66.22 -60.80
C MET A 629 -97.28 65.57 -61.62
N GLN A 630 -97.67 64.33 -61.31
CA GLN A 630 -98.82 63.64 -61.90
C GLN A 630 -100.13 64.37 -61.58
N LEU A 631 -100.41 64.65 -60.30
CA LEU A 631 -101.59 65.44 -59.89
C LEU A 631 -101.62 66.83 -60.55
N ALA A 632 -100.46 67.47 -60.75
CA ALA A 632 -100.37 68.76 -61.44
C ALA A 632 -100.59 68.64 -62.98
N LYS A 633 -100.30 67.48 -63.59
CA LYS A 633 -100.65 67.18 -64.99
C LYS A 633 -102.14 66.87 -65.12
N GLU A 634 -102.68 66.00 -64.27
CA GLU A 634 -104.12 65.66 -64.23
C GLU A 634 -104.99 66.90 -64.00
N MET A 635 -104.61 67.79 -63.06
CA MET A 635 -105.29 69.06 -62.88
C MET A 635 -105.18 69.98 -64.11
N ARG A 636 -104.05 69.96 -64.84
CA ARG A 636 -103.87 70.76 -66.06
C ARG A 636 -104.74 70.22 -67.20
N GLU A 637 -104.73 68.91 -67.41
CA GLU A 637 -105.57 68.22 -68.40
C GLU A 637 -107.06 68.43 -68.09
N ALA A 638 -107.47 68.42 -66.82
CA ALA A 638 -108.83 68.76 -66.40
C ALA A 638 -109.19 70.24 -66.64
N THR A 639 -108.24 71.19 -66.47
CA THR A 639 -108.49 72.60 -66.82
C THR A 639 -108.51 72.86 -68.33
N ASP A 640 -107.68 72.15 -69.10
CA ASP A 640 -107.62 72.29 -70.56
C ASP A 640 -108.87 71.65 -71.21
N ALA A 641 -109.36 70.53 -70.68
CA ALA A 641 -110.65 69.93 -71.08
C ALA A 641 -111.87 70.82 -70.79
N LEU A 642 -111.77 71.80 -69.89
CA LEU A 642 -112.79 72.83 -69.64
C LEU A 642 -112.63 74.08 -70.53
N LEU A 643 -111.52 74.21 -71.28
CA LEU A 643 -111.22 75.36 -72.13
C LEU A 643 -111.50 75.14 -73.63
N GLU A 644 -111.77 73.90 -74.05
CA GLU A 644 -112.09 73.55 -75.45
C GLU A 644 -113.61 73.41 -75.75
N GLN A 645 -114.47 74.14 -75.02
CA GLN A 645 -115.90 74.28 -75.38
C GLN A 645 -116.26 75.73 -75.70
N GLY A 646 -116.96 75.94 -76.84
CA GLY A 646 -117.02 77.21 -77.58
C GLY A 646 -117.75 78.40 -76.95
N GLU A 647 -118.32 78.25 -75.75
CA GLU A 647 -119.23 79.23 -75.14
C GLU A 647 -118.58 80.61 -74.92
N ILE A 648 -117.27 80.66 -74.65
CA ILE A 648 -116.52 81.93 -74.50
C ILE A 648 -116.36 82.69 -75.83
N HIS A 649 -116.41 82.00 -76.98
CA HIS A 649 -116.39 82.66 -78.29
C HIS A 649 -117.76 83.24 -78.66
N ASP A 650 -118.83 82.47 -78.41
CA ASP A 650 -120.20 82.88 -78.70
C ASP A 650 -120.66 84.04 -77.79
N MET A 651 -120.30 84.01 -76.50
CA MET A 651 -120.51 85.16 -75.61
C MET A 651 -119.77 86.43 -76.10
N ARG A 652 -118.55 86.30 -76.66
CA ARG A 652 -117.77 87.45 -77.15
C ARG A 652 -118.30 88.03 -78.46
N THR A 653 -118.94 87.23 -79.31
CA THR A 653 -119.57 87.73 -80.54
C THR A 653 -120.92 88.40 -80.28
N GLU A 654 -121.71 87.88 -79.35
CA GLU A 654 -123.01 88.49 -78.98
C GLU A 654 -122.83 89.79 -78.16
N ILE A 655 -121.82 89.87 -77.28
CA ILE A 655 -121.46 91.13 -76.59
C ILE A 655 -121.14 92.25 -77.59
N ARG A 656 -120.43 91.96 -78.70
CA ARG A 656 -120.15 92.96 -79.75
C ARG A 656 -121.41 93.39 -80.51
N ARG A 657 -122.38 92.50 -80.73
CA ARG A 657 -123.69 92.85 -81.35
C ARG A 657 -124.55 93.73 -80.44
N MET A 658 -124.56 93.44 -79.14
CA MET A 658 -125.30 94.24 -78.14
C MET A 658 -124.70 95.65 -77.96
N GLN A 659 -123.38 95.78 -77.96
CA GLN A 659 -122.70 97.07 -77.84
C GLN A 659 -123.03 98.04 -79.01
N VAL A 660 -123.06 97.55 -80.26
CA VAL A 660 -123.40 98.39 -81.43
C VAL A 660 -124.87 98.81 -81.45
N ARG A 661 -125.80 98.00 -80.91
CA ARG A 661 -127.21 98.40 -80.75
C ARG A 661 -127.41 99.47 -79.66
N HIS A 662 -126.60 99.45 -78.61
CA HIS A 662 -126.71 100.41 -77.51
C HIS A 662 -126.35 101.84 -77.94
N GLU A 663 -125.29 102.02 -78.73
CA GLU A 663 -124.86 103.34 -79.22
C GLU A 663 -125.84 104.00 -80.21
N GLN A 664 -126.65 103.21 -80.92
CA GLN A 664 -127.66 103.71 -81.85
C GLN A 664 -128.93 104.22 -81.15
N LEU A 665 -129.33 103.57 -80.06
CA LEU A 665 -130.49 103.98 -79.24
C LEU A 665 -130.22 105.28 -78.45
N LEU A 666 -129.00 105.44 -77.91
CA LEU A 666 -128.62 106.63 -77.14
C LEU A 666 -128.76 107.94 -77.95
N LYS A 667 -128.49 107.92 -79.26
CA LYS A 667 -128.58 109.10 -80.14
C LYS A 667 -130.02 109.49 -80.53
N GLN A 668 -131.01 108.61 -80.34
CA GLN A 668 -132.41 108.93 -80.65
C GLN A 668 -133.21 109.38 -79.41
N GLN A 669 -132.80 108.98 -78.20
CA GLN A 669 -133.49 109.35 -76.96
C GLN A 669 -133.29 110.82 -76.56
N GLU A 670 -132.12 111.40 -76.84
CA GLU A 670 -131.75 112.75 -76.42
C GLU A 670 -132.56 113.88 -77.11
N MET A 671 -133.17 113.59 -78.26
CA MET A 671 -133.98 114.53 -79.04
C MET A 671 -135.44 114.64 -78.55
N LEU A 672 -135.99 113.60 -77.91
CA LEU A 672 -137.40 113.57 -77.51
C LEU A 672 -137.64 114.19 -76.13
N ILE A 673 -136.65 114.10 -75.23
CA ILE A 673 -136.79 114.46 -73.81
C ILE A 673 -136.99 115.97 -73.61
N ARG A 674 -136.28 116.82 -74.37
CA ARG A 674 -136.38 118.30 -74.28
C ARG A 674 -137.76 118.89 -74.61
N ALA A 675 -138.68 118.12 -75.19
CA ALA A 675 -140.01 118.59 -75.58
C ALA A 675 -141.11 118.30 -74.54
N MET A 676 -140.91 117.32 -73.65
CA MET A 676 -141.97 116.83 -72.76
C MET A 676 -141.79 117.23 -71.28
N GLU A 677 -140.63 117.79 -70.92
CA GLU A 677 -140.29 118.29 -69.58
C GLU A 677 -141.17 119.46 -69.08
N ALA A 678 -142.02 120.04 -69.93
CA ALA A 678 -142.65 121.34 -69.68
C ALA A 678 -144.06 121.34 -69.02
N CYS A 679 -144.82 120.23 -68.96
CA CYS A 679 -146.27 120.31 -68.63
C CYS A 679 -146.91 119.23 -67.74
N VAL A 680 -146.26 118.10 -67.42
CA VAL A 680 -146.90 117.03 -66.58
C VAL A 680 -146.17 116.81 -65.24
N SER A 681 -145.22 117.68 -64.93
CA SER A 681 -144.41 117.79 -63.70
C SER A 681 -145.20 118.10 -62.39
N HIS A 682 -146.49 117.75 -62.33
CA HIS A 682 -147.36 117.95 -61.17
C HIS A 682 -148.34 116.81 -60.85
N ARG A 683 -148.40 115.71 -61.63
CA ARG A 683 -149.33 114.61 -61.35
C ARG A 683 -148.72 113.21 -61.20
N GLU A 684 -147.50 112.97 -61.70
CA GLU A 684 -146.78 111.69 -61.52
C GLU A 684 -145.81 111.69 -60.32
N THR A 685 -145.52 112.85 -59.74
CA THR A 685 -144.55 113.03 -58.62
C THR A 685 -145.00 112.43 -57.28
N ILE A 686 -146.18 111.80 -57.22
CA ILE A 686 -146.76 111.23 -55.99
C ILE A 686 -146.73 109.69 -56.00
N THR A 687 -146.88 109.01 -57.14
CA THR A 687 -146.94 107.53 -57.18
C THR A 687 -145.56 106.87 -57.20
N ASN A 688 -144.64 107.37 -58.03
CA ASN A 688 -143.41 106.63 -58.35
C ASN A 688 -142.29 106.80 -57.31
N ARG A 689 -142.57 107.45 -56.17
CA ARG A 689 -141.59 107.69 -55.09
C ARG A 689 -141.60 106.62 -53.99
N ALA A 690 -142.58 105.72 -53.99
CA ALA A 690 -142.78 104.74 -52.92
C ALA A 690 -141.97 103.43 -53.08
N GLU A 691 -141.58 103.06 -54.29
CA GLU A 691 -141.10 101.68 -54.58
C GLU A 691 -139.57 101.55 -54.80
N ALA A 692 -138.81 102.65 -54.79
CA ALA A 692 -137.40 102.68 -55.20
C ALA A 692 -136.37 102.74 -54.04
N GLN A 693 -136.76 102.38 -52.80
CA GLN A 693 -135.99 102.72 -51.59
C GLN A 693 -135.42 101.53 -50.80
N SER A 694 -134.89 100.50 -51.49
CA SER A 694 -134.25 99.33 -50.86
C SER A 694 -132.88 98.94 -51.46
N LYS A 695 -131.88 99.82 -51.30
CA LYS A 695 -130.42 99.55 -51.39
C LYS A 695 -129.75 100.41 -50.30
N VAL A 696 -128.73 99.99 -49.55
CA VAL A 696 -127.32 99.79 -49.95
C VAL A 696 -126.55 99.20 -48.75
N ASP A 697 -125.58 98.29 -48.95
CA ASP A 697 -124.23 98.47 -48.39
C ASP A 697 -123.12 97.62 -49.06
N LYS A 698 -121.86 98.08 -48.96
CA LYS A 698 -120.71 97.67 -49.80
C LYS A 698 -119.37 97.93 -49.08
N LYS A 699 -118.28 97.16 -49.33
CA LYS A 699 -116.90 97.71 -49.31
C LYS A 699 -115.75 96.83 -49.84
N HIS A 700 -114.73 97.55 -50.33
CA HIS A 700 -113.33 97.17 -50.62
C HIS A 700 -112.43 98.34 -50.10
N SER A 701 -111.10 98.43 -50.26
CA SER A 701 -110.10 97.73 -51.10
C SER A 701 -108.69 97.78 -50.48
N THR A 702 -107.67 97.31 -51.22
CA THR A 702 -106.25 97.18 -50.85
C THR A 702 -105.38 98.42 -51.15
N LYS A 703 -104.36 98.69 -50.29
CA LYS A 703 -103.00 99.21 -50.63
C LYS A 703 -102.15 99.56 -49.39
N SER A 704 -101.01 98.87 -49.17
CA SER A 704 -99.75 99.37 -48.54
C SER A 704 -98.82 98.22 -48.12
N ASP A 705 -97.73 97.92 -48.85
CA ASP A 705 -96.47 97.44 -48.23
C ASP A 705 -95.23 97.42 -49.17
N PRO A 706 -94.29 98.38 -49.03
CA PRO A 706 -92.92 98.23 -49.54
C PRO A 706 -91.82 98.50 -48.48
N GLN A 707 -92.19 98.87 -47.25
CA GLN A 707 -91.23 99.36 -46.24
C GLN A 707 -90.63 98.21 -45.42
N SER A 708 -91.41 97.14 -45.16
CA SER A 708 -91.01 95.96 -44.37
C SER A 708 -89.84 95.18 -45.00
N LYS A 709 -89.98 94.83 -46.29
CA LYS A 709 -89.00 94.04 -47.05
C LYS A 709 -87.59 94.65 -47.11
N LYS A 710 -87.48 95.99 -47.01
CA LYS A 710 -86.18 96.69 -47.05
C LYS A 710 -85.38 96.57 -45.73
N GLN A 711 -86.06 96.31 -44.60
CA GLN A 711 -85.40 96.04 -43.33
C GLN A 711 -85.00 94.57 -43.20
N GLU A 712 -85.84 93.63 -43.65
CA GLU A 712 -85.48 92.20 -43.68
C GLU A 712 -84.23 91.92 -44.53
N LEU A 713 -84.13 92.52 -45.72
CA LEU A 713 -82.95 92.36 -46.58
C LEU A 713 -81.66 92.91 -45.94
N LYS A 714 -81.73 93.96 -45.13
CA LYS A 714 -80.58 94.48 -44.35
C LYS A 714 -80.24 93.67 -43.09
N LYS A 715 -81.14 92.79 -42.64
CA LYS A 715 -80.84 91.84 -41.56
C LYS A 715 -80.17 90.59 -42.16
N LYS A 716 -80.79 90.03 -43.20
CA LYS A 716 -80.24 88.90 -43.97
C LYS A 716 -78.85 89.17 -44.54
N LEU A 717 -78.57 90.40 -45.04
CA LEU A 717 -77.22 90.73 -45.54
C LEU A 717 -76.13 90.67 -44.45
N ARG A 718 -76.48 90.98 -43.19
CA ARG A 718 -75.52 90.91 -42.05
C ARG A 718 -75.37 89.49 -41.53
N GLU A 719 -76.47 88.76 -41.40
CA GLU A 719 -76.46 87.32 -41.10
C GLU A 719 -75.63 86.55 -42.16
N THR A 720 -75.72 86.90 -43.45
CA THR A 720 -74.83 86.31 -44.48
C THR A 720 -73.37 86.77 -44.38
N GLN A 721 -73.07 87.94 -43.80
CA GLN A 721 -71.70 88.41 -43.63
C GLN A 721 -71.01 87.76 -42.42
N GLU A 722 -71.73 87.53 -41.32
CA GLU A 722 -71.26 86.70 -40.19
C GLU A 722 -71.05 85.26 -40.65
N ASN A 723 -72.02 84.64 -41.34
CA ASN A 723 -71.86 83.29 -41.88
C ASN A 723 -70.68 83.17 -42.86
N ILE A 724 -70.38 84.19 -43.67
CA ILE A 724 -69.19 84.19 -44.56
C ILE A 724 -67.89 84.28 -43.75
N TYR A 725 -67.87 85.03 -42.63
CA TYR A 725 -66.71 85.10 -41.76
C TYR A 725 -66.46 83.75 -41.05
N GLU A 726 -67.51 83.13 -40.50
CA GLU A 726 -67.47 81.80 -39.91
C GLU A 726 -67.03 80.74 -40.96
N CYS A 727 -67.61 80.76 -42.16
CA CYS A 727 -67.16 79.86 -43.25
C CYS A 727 -65.69 80.07 -43.60
N ASN A 728 -65.21 81.31 -43.74
CA ASN A 728 -63.80 81.57 -44.04
C ASN A 728 -62.87 81.12 -42.89
N GLN A 729 -63.30 81.23 -41.64
CA GLN A 729 -62.55 80.72 -40.49
C GLN A 729 -62.49 79.18 -40.52
N THR A 730 -63.61 78.50 -40.78
CA THR A 730 -63.61 77.03 -40.94
C THR A 730 -62.80 76.57 -42.14
N ILE A 731 -62.71 77.36 -43.22
CA ILE A 731 -61.85 77.05 -44.37
C ILE A 731 -60.38 77.15 -43.98
N GLN A 732 -59.96 78.17 -43.23
CA GLN A 732 -58.57 78.26 -42.73
C GLN A 732 -58.21 77.16 -41.72
N GLU A 733 -59.16 76.77 -40.87
CA GLU A 733 -59.01 75.61 -39.99
C GLU A 733 -58.88 74.30 -40.79
N LEU A 734 -59.65 74.13 -41.87
CA LEU A 734 -59.54 72.97 -42.77
C LEU A 734 -58.25 72.98 -43.61
N GLU A 735 -57.78 74.14 -44.07
CA GLU A 735 -56.52 74.29 -44.82
C GLU A 735 -55.32 73.95 -43.91
N THR A 736 -55.30 74.42 -42.67
CA THR A 736 -54.23 74.08 -41.70
C THR A 736 -54.28 72.61 -41.25
N ILE A 737 -55.47 72.02 -41.13
CA ILE A 737 -55.65 70.56 -40.96
C ILE A 737 -55.15 69.80 -42.20
N GLN A 738 -55.42 70.28 -43.41
CA GLN A 738 -54.95 69.66 -44.65
C GLN A 738 -53.42 69.72 -44.78
N GLU A 739 -52.79 70.85 -44.43
CA GLU A 739 -51.33 70.98 -44.42
C GLU A 739 -50.69 70.02 -43.41
N SER A 740 -51.19 69.96 -42.17
CA SER A 740 -50.68 69.02 -41.15
C SER A 740 -50.90 67.54 -41.50
N LEU A 741 -52.03 67.20 -42.12
CA LEU A 741 -52.28 65.86 -42.68
C LEU A 741 -51.36 65.55 -43.86
N SER A 742 -51.02 66.53 -44.70
CA SER A 742 -50.08 66.32 -45.81
C SER A 742 -48.64 66.08 -45.30
N ALA A 743 -48.22 66.77 -44.25
CA ALA A 743 -46.92 66.58 -43.60
C ALA A 743 -46.80 65.19 -42.96
N THR A 744 -47.79 64.80 -42.15
CA THR A 744 -47.82 63.44 -41.55
C THR A 744 -47.95 62.34 -42.61
N PHE A 745 -48.64 62.58 -43.73
CA PHE A 745 -48.67 61.65 -44.85
C PHE A 745 -47.30 61.50 -45.54
N SER A 746 -46.52 62.59 -45.69
CA SER A 746 -45.14 62.48 -46.18
C SER A 746 -44.24 61.71 -45.22
N GLU A 747 -44.32 61.96 -43.91
CA GLU A 747 -43.57 61.21 -42.88
C GLU A 747 -43.90 59.71 -42.94
N LYS A 748 -45.20 59.35 -42.98
CA LYS A 748 -45.62 57.94 -43.10
C LYS A 748 -45.25 57.29 -44.43
N LYS A 749 -45.11 58.07 -45.50
CA LYS A 749 -44.60 57.58 -46.79
C LYS A 749 -43.09 57.32 -46.74
N GLU A 750 -42.32 58.15 -46.04
CA GLU A 750 -40.88 57.93 -45.83
C GLU A 750 -40.62 56.75 -44.90
N GLU A 751 -41.38 56.59 -43.81
CA GLU A 751 -41.36 55.39 -42.95
C GLU A 751 -41.67 54.11 -43.76
N LEU A 752 -42.69 54.13 -44.63
CA LEU A 752 -43.01 52.99 -45.51
C LEU A 752 -41.86 52.65 -46.47
N CYS A 753 -41.22 53.64 -47.08
CA CYS A 753 -40.05 53.41 -47.94
C CYS A 753 -38.87 52.80 -47.16
N GLN A 754 -38.65 53.19 -45.91
CA GLN A 754 -37.61 52.62 -45.05
C GLN A 754 -37.93 51.16 -44.68
N LEU A 755 -39.14 50.89 -44.17
CA LEU A 755 -39.61 49.55 -43.84
C LEU A 755 -39.61 48.61 -45.05
N GLN A 756 -39.91 49.12 -46.25
CA GLN A 756 -39.87 48.33 -47.48
C GLN A 756 -38.43 48.01 -47.90
N ALA A 757 -37.48 48.94 -47.73
CA ALA A 757 -36.05 48.65 -47.93
C ALA A 757 -35.50 47.66 -46.89
N GLU A 758 -35.94 47.74 -45.63
CA GLU A 758 -35.61 46.76 -44.58
C GLU A 758 -36.19 45.37 -44.90
N THR A 759 -37.43 45.32 -45.40
CA THR A 759 -38.07 44.07 -45.85
C THR A 759 -37.32 43.45 -47.04
N ASP A 760 -36.91 44.26 -48.01
CA ASP A 760 -36.12 43.80 -49.16
C ASP A 760 -34.74 43.28 -48.69
N ASN A 761 -34.07 43.95 -47.76
CA ASN A 761 -32.81 43.48 -47.17
C ASN A 761 -32.97 42.15 -46.42
N LEU A 762 -34.00 42.03 -45.56
CA LEU A 762 -34.31 40.79 -44.85
C LEU A 762 -34.66 39.64 -45.81
N SER A 763 -35.27 39.94 -46.96
CA SER A 763 -35.52 38.92 -48.00
C SER A 763 -34.22 38.40 -48.62
N VAL A 764 -33.22 39.27 -48.84
CA VAL A 764 -31.90 38.88 -49.35
C VAL A 764 -31.13 38.06 -48.31
N ASP A 765 -31.18 38.44 -47.03
CA ASP A 765 -30.56 37.68 -45.93
C ASP A 765 -31.22 36.30 -45.77
N MET A 766 -32.54 36.20 -45.91
CA MET A 766 -33.27 34.92 -45.94
C MET A 766 -32.85 34.03 -47.11
N GLU A 767 -32.70 34.58 -48.32
CA GLU A 767 -32.20 33.84 -49.48
C GLU A 767 -30.75 33.35 -49.27
N HIS A 768 -29.89 34.19 -48.69
CA HIS A 768 -28.51 33.83 -48.35
C HIS A 768 -28.47 32.64 -47.36
N LEU A 769 -29.14 32.77 -46.21
CA LEU A 769 -29.20 31.73 -45.18
C LEU A 769 -29.84 30.44 -45.69
N GLN A 770 -30.84 30.53 -46.58
CA GLN A 770 -31.44 29.34 -47.20
C GLN A 770 -30.46 28.63 -48.14
N ASN A 771 -29.61 29.36 -48.86
CA ASN A 771 -28.59 28.79 -49.73
C ASN A 771 -27.41 28.20 -48.94
N GLU A 772 -26.94 28.85 -47.87
CA GLU A 772 -25.97 28.26 -46.94
C GLU A 772 -26.51 26.97 -46.29
N LYS A 773 -27.77 26.95 -45.86
CA LYS A 773 -28.42 25.75 -45.32
C LYS A 773 -28.46 24.62 -46.35
N ARG A 774 -28.70 24.91 -47.63
CA ARG A 774 -28.66 23.93 -48.73
C ARG A 774 -27.23 23.41 -48.95
N TRP A 775 -26.22 24.28 -48.93
CA TRP A 775 -24.82 23.88 -49.06
C TRP A 775 -24.35 23.00 -47.91
N ASN A 776 -24.59 23.42 -46.67
CA ASN A 776 -24.23 22.66 -45.46
C ASN A 776 -24.90 21.28 -45.45
N LEU A 777 -26.15 21.16 -45.94
CA LEU A 777 -26.82 19.88 -46.11
C LEU A 777 -26.13 18.98 -47.15
N LEU A 778 -25.69 19.54 -48.28
CA LEU A 778 -24.94 18.80 -49.31
C LEU A 778 -23.56 18.33 -48.81
N GLU A 779 -22.85 19.16 -48.04
CA GLU A 779 -21.58 18.76 -47.41
C GLU A 779 -21.79 17.67 -46.35
N LEU A 780 -22.83 17.79 -45.52
CA LEU A 780 -23.15 16.78 -44.50
C LEU A 780 -23.53 15.44 -45.16
N VAL A 781 -24.26 15.46 -46.28
CA VAL A 781 -24.52 14.26 -47.10
C VAL A 781 -23.23 13.70 -47.72
N ALA A 782 -22.31 14.55 -48.20
CA ALA A 782 -21.01 14.11 -48.72
C ALA A 782 -20.13 13.47 -47.63
N HIS A 783 -20.08 14.05 -46.42
CA HIS A 783 -19.39 13.47 -45.27
C HIS A 783 -20.02 12.15 -44.82
N GLN A 784 -21.36 12.03 -44.81
CA GLN A 784 -22.04 10.75 -44.55
C GLN A 784 -21.74 9.69 -45.62
N ALA A 785 -21.65 10.09 -46.89
CA ALA A 785 -21.26 9.18 -47.97
C ALA A 785 -19.81 8.72 -47.82
N HIS A 786 -18.89 9.62 -47.48
CA HIS A 786 -17.49 9.29 -47.19
C HIS A 786 -17.35 8.40 -45.95
N GLN A 787 -18.11 8.66 -44.89
CA GLN A 787 -18.17 7.81 -43.70
C GLN A 787 -18.66 6.39 -44.04
N LYS A 788 -19.68 6.25 -44.89
CA LYS A 788 -20.16 4.94 -45.38
C LYS A 788 -19.09 4.22 -46.23
N GLN A 789 -18.31 4.94 -47.03
CA GLN A 789 -17.18 4.38 -47.77
C GLN A 789 -16.06 3.90 -46.82
N LEU A 790 -15.71 4.68 -45.79
CA LEU A 790 -14.75 4.29 -44.74
C LEU A 790 -15.24 3.10 -43.89
N GLN A 791 -16.54 3.02 -43.61
CA GLN A 791 -17.14 1.84 -42.96
C GLN A 791 -17.08 0.61 -43.88
N ALA A 792 -17.39 0.74 -45.16
CA ALA A 792 -17.26 -0.36 -46.14
C ALA A 792 -15.80 -0.81 -46.33
N LEU A 793 -14.82 0.09 -46.18
CA LEU A 793 -13.38 -0.23 -46.12
C LEU A 793 -13.06 -1.06 -44.88
N ARG A 794 -13.51 -0.62 -43.69
CA ARG A 794 -13.33 -1.34 -42.42
C ARG A 794 -14.00 -2.73 -42.42
N GLU A 795 -15.10 -2.89 -43.14
CA GLU A 795 -15.81 -4.17 -43.34
C GLU A 795 -15.25 -5.04 -44.48
N GLY A 796 -14.21 -4.60 -45.19
CA GLY A 796 -13.60 -5.33 -46.31
C GLY A 796 -14.49 -5.46 -47.56
N LYS A 797 -15.60 -4.73 -47.63
CA LYS A 797 -16.59 -4.77 -48.73
C LYS A 797 -16.30 -3.73 -49.83
N TYR A 798 -15.43 -2.76 -49.55
CA TYR A 798 -15.10 -1.68 -50.48
C TYR A 798 -14.13 -2.16 -51.58
N LYS A 799 -14.56 -2.03 -52.83
CA LYS A 799 -13.70 -2.22 -54.01
C LYS A 799 -13.11 -0.87 -54.42
N ALA A 800 -11.81 -0.69 -54.25
CA ALA A 800 -11.12 0.51 -54.72
C ALA A 800 -11.19 0.58 -56.26
N LEU A 801 -11.70 1.69 -56.80
CA LEU A 801 -11.84 1.91 -58.25
C LEU A 801 -10.52 2.28 -58.95
N CYS A 802 -9.48 2.63 -58.18
CA CYS A 802 -8.12 2.85 -58.64
C CYS A 802 -7.17 2.05 -57.74
N HIS A 803 -6.19 1.36 -58.34
CA HIS A 803 -5.22 0.53 -57.62
C HIS A 803 -3.78 1.06 -57.72
N THR A 804 -3.55 2.11 -58.51
CA THR A 804 -2.26 2.80 -58.63
C THR A 804 -2.46 4.30 -58.35
N GLU A 805 -1.44 4.94 -57.78
CA GLU A 805 -1.47 6.38 -57.49
C GLU A 805 -1.68 7.19 -58.78
N GLU A 806 -1.03 6.80 -59.88
CA GLU A 806 -1.24 7.39 -61.21
C GLU A 806 -2.70 7.33 -61.67
N ALA A 807 -3.43 6.23 -61.42
CA ALA A 807 -4.84 6.12 -61.77
C ALA A 807 -5.73 6.99 -60.86
N CYS A 808 -5.33 7.19 -59.59
CA CYS A 808 -6.02 8.10 -58.67
C CYS A 808 -5.82 9.56 -59.11
N MET A 809 -4.58 9.98 -59.39
CA MET A 809 -4.26 11.31 -59.89
C MET A 809 -4.98 11.62 -61.20
N ASN A 810 -4.96 10.70 -62.18
CA ASN A 810 -5.69 10.84 -63.44
C ASN A 810 -7.22 10.97 -63.26
N GLN A 811 -7.81 10.40 -62.20
CA GLN A 811 -9.24 10.60 -61.90
C GLN A 811 -9.48 11.92 -61.16
N GLN A 812 -8.58 12.33 -60.26
CA GLN A 812 -8.66 13.62 -59.58
C GLN A 812 -8.53 14.79 -60.56
N GLU A 813 -7.58 14.73 -61.51
CA GLU A 813 -7.46 15.71 -62.60
C GLU A 813 -8.71 15.74 -63.50
N LYS A 814 -9.31 14.58 -63.81
CA LYS A 814 -10.59 14.52 -64.56
C LYS A 814 -11.76 15.11 -63.77
N LEU A 815 -11.77 14.98 -62.46
CA LEU A 815 -12.80 15.58 -61.59
C LEU A 815 -12.59 17.09 -61.45
N GLN A 816 -11.35 17.56 -61.27
CA GLN A 816 -10.99 18.98 -61.27
C GLN A 816 -11.33 19.63 -62.63
N GLY A 817 -10.96 19.00 -63.75
CA GLY A 817 -11.32 19.46 -65.09
C GLY A 817 -12.84 19.53 -65.31
N ARG A 818 -13.60 18.54 -64.83
CA ARG A 818 -15.07 18.59 -64.84
C ARG A 818 -15.62 19.74 -63.99
N LEU A 819 -15.11 19.94 -62.77
CA LEU A 819 -15.50 21.06 -61.92
C LEU A 819 -15.17 22.42 -62.57
N GLN A 820 -14.04 22.52 -63.27
CA GLN A 820 -13.65 23.74 -64.00
C GLN A 820 -14.61 23.98 -65.17
N THR A 821 -14.98 22.95 -65.95
CA THR A 821 -15.99 23.10 -67.01
C THR A 821 -17.38 23.46 -66.46
N ILE A 822 -17.77 22.94 -65.29
CA ILE A 822 -19.03 23.32 -64.63
C ILE A 822 -18.95 24.78 -64.16
N ASN A 823 -17.83 25.22 -63.59
CA ASN A 823 -17.65 26.60 -63.16
C ASN A 823 -17.69 27.60 -64.34
N THR A 824 -17.07 27.26 -65.48
CA THR A 824 -17.17 28.10 -66.69
C THR A 824 -18.57 28.12 -67.28
N ILE A 825 -19.32 27.00 -67.24
CA ILE A 825 -20.74 26.96 -67.65
C ILE A 825 -21.60 27.81 -66.70
N VAL A 826 -21.34 27.78 -65.38
CA VAL A 826 -22.04 28.63 -64.40
C VAL A 826 -21.73 30.11 -64.62
N GLN A 827 -20.49 30.47 -64.96
CA GLN A 827 -20.12 31.85 -65.31
C GLN A 827 -20.78 32.30 -66.62
N GLN A 828 -20.74 31.48 -67.68
CA GLN A 828 -21.40 31.78 -68.95
C GLN A 828 -22.93 31.93 -68.78
N THR A 829 -23.59 31.07 -67.99
CA THR A 829 -25.03 31.20 -67.73
C THR A 829 -25.40 32.39 -66.84
N GLN A 830 -24.49 32.85 -65.96
CA GLN A 830 -24.65 34.12 -65.23
C GLN A 830 -24.55 35.34 -66.15
N GLU A 831 -23.72 35.29 -67.20
CA GLU A 831 -23.58 36.36 -68.21
C GLU A 831 -24.73 36.36 -69.23
N GLU A 832 -25.17 35.18 -69.68
CA GLU A 832 -26.26 35.02 -70.66
C GLU A 832 -27.66 35.30 -70.08
N GLN A 833 -27.87 35.10 -68.77
CA GLN A 833 -29.18 35.31 -68.13
C GLN A 833 -29.09 36.13 -66.82
N PRO A 834 -29.05 37.47 -66.90
CA PRO A 834 -28.94 38.33 -65.71
C PRO A 834 -30.12 38.19 -64.72
N GLN A 835 -31.29 37.74 -65.18
CA GLN A 835 -32.45 37.46 -64.32
C GLN A 835 -32.21 36.29 -63.34
N HIS A 836 -31.36 35.33 -63.70
CA HIS A 836 -31.02 34.17 -62.86
C HIS A 836 -29.70 34.36 -62.10
N GLN A 837 -29.02 35.51 -62.28
CA GLN A 837 -27.71 35.78 -61.67
C GLN A 837 -27.74 35.65 -60.13
N ARG A 838 -28.77 36.18 -59.46
CA ARG A 838 -28.96 36.05 -58.00
C ARG A 838 -29.04 34.58 -57.55
N ALA A 839 -29.80 33.75 -58.27
CA ALA A 839 -29.99 32.35 -57.95
C ALA A 839 -28.75 31.47 -58.23
N LEU A 840 -27.82 31.94 -59.09
CA LEU A 840 -26.60 31.21 -59.46
C LEU A 840 -25.34 31.72 -58.75
N GLN A 841 -25.35 32.93 -58.16
CA GLN A 841 -24.20 33.53 -57.47
C GLN A 841 -23.67 32.67 -56.31
N TRP A 842 -24.55 32.04 -55.52
CA TRP A 842 -24.12 31.16 -54.42
C TRP A 842 -23.35 29.92 -54.93
N LEU A 843 -23.73 29.37 -56.09
CA LEU A 843 -23.04 28.22 -56.69
C LEU A 843 -21.62 28.58 -57.14
N SER A 844 -21.38 29.76 -57.72
CA SER A 844 -20.02 30.16 -58.10
C SER A 844 -19.14 30.46 -56.88
N HIS A 845 -19.72 31.01 -55.79
CA HIS A 845 -19.00 31.19 -54.54
C HIS A 845 -18.59 29.84 -53.89
N CYS A 846 -19.53 28.89 -53.81
CA CYS A 846 -19.28 27.55 -53.28
C CYS A 846 -18.28 26.72 -54.12
N LEU A 847 -18.34 26.83 -55.46
CA LEU A 847 -17.34 26.21 -56.35
C LEU A 847 -15.95 26.87 -56.18
N GLY A 848 -15.90 28.20 -56.06
CA GLY A 848 -14.67 28.95 -55.81
C GLY A 848 -13.98 28.55 -54.50
N SER A 849 -14.75 28.36 -53.42
CA SER A 849 -14.27 27.85 -52.13
C SER A 849 -13.53 26.50 -52.28
N LYS A 850 -14.11 25.55 -53.03
CA LYS A 850 -13.47 24.24 -53.24
C LYS A 850 -12.19 24.28 -54.08
N PHE A 851 -12.06 25.21 -55.03
CA PHE A 851 -10.79 25.45 -55.73
C PHE A 851 -9.74 26.15 -54.86
N GLY A 852 -10.15 26.93 -53.87
CA GLY A 852 -9.23 27.56 -52.90
C GLY A 852 -8.61 26.57 -51.92
N SER A 853 -9.35 25.52 -51.55
CA SER A 853 -8.93 24.54 -50.54
C SER A 853 -7.82 23.57 -50.98
N GLU A 854 -7.44 23.51 -52.26
CA GLU A 854 -6.37 22.63 -52.77
C GLU A 854 -4.99 23.33 -52.89
N LYS A 855 -4.83 24.54 -52.33
CA LYS A 855 -3.56 25.30 -52.30
C LYS A 855 -2.99 25.55 -50.90
N ALA A 856 -3.49 24.85 -49.88
CA ALA A 856 -3.04 24.93 -48.48
C ALA A 856 -2.38 23.62 -48.03
#